data_AF-A0AAN7BX92-F1
#
_entry.id   AF-A0AAN7BX92-F1
#
_cell.length_a   1.000
_cell.length_b   1.000
_cell.length_c   1.000
_cell.angle_alpha   90.00
_cell.angle_beta   90.00
_cell.angle_gamma   90.00
#
_symmetry.space_group_name_H-M   'P 1'
#
loop_
_entity.id
_entity.type
_entity.pdbx_description
1 polymer ?
#
loop_
_entity_poly.entity_id
_entity_poly.type
_entity_poly.pdbx_seq_one_letter_code
_entity_poly.pdbx_strand_id
1 'polypeptide(L)'
;MAFRIPHAIAIALSLSSVATAHTNYSSVDMMRAELALMENRPKDCPPCFNCNLPAYSCGQFAPCSEYNGQCNCPGGFGGLDCLEPLCGSLPRGVDRPKREDKYCECDDGWFGINCNVCKSDRACDIMTETGDGGVCYTGGEVVKQNHQMCDVTNKAIRSLLGEKVPQVTFTCKKEDGECDFQFWVDHKESFMCHLKECQSSANFDFANEKNSTSYRCEKIQCECIPDRMLCGENGSVDISDFLVEEIRGPAKFECEQKAGEDKKCSFQEPEMNNLIKDVFGDASILLSCSSGECLYHTEVPGYSPQVPKINTPLIAGVIAGCALFLVAVILGTWYLSRRQFKYGPIQLDDSDDEAVKLMADHKPASLYFQDVNYNLNGKQILSGIQGMAHPGEITAIMGASGAGKTTFLDILARKNKRGQVSGDFFVNGEKVSDIDYKNATGFVDQEDTMLPTLTVHETILTSALLRLPRDMGRAAKEQRVVEVEKQLGIHHIRDSLIGSEEGKGRGISGGEKRRVSIACELVTSPSILFLDEPTSGLDAYNAYNVIECLVTLAKTYKRTVIFTIHQPRSNIVALFDRLILLARGKTVYSGPLHQCQDYFDRIGYSCPPGFNIADYLVDLTMHAGNMTSFDDGALFADGASVGPSSTRAVKSIASISGSIGDDSTVDGSSSRPKNKRRDSVRTRQERELYTRRKQPTETAASSDAGDEIGAYKLQKQSPGLAPPNGSDEHDGLLPPATTGTDLDLLVHSYQQSDIAGNTHDEIQQALEAAAATNGQNANGYTPEGPNINLGAMGRGYTRVGYWRQFVLLSQRTWRNLYRNPMLMLTHYAIAILLAVFAGFLFYGLTMDISGFQNRLGLFFFVLALFGFSTLTSLSVFSQERLLFVRERANGYYSPVTYFAAKVLFDIIPLRIIPPILLGAIVYPMTGLVPEGGKFLVFMLVLILFNFAAAGICLFIGIVCKDGGVANLIGSLVMLFSLLFAGLLLNHDKIPASAVWLQWLSIFHYGFEALIVNEVTHLTLVDHRFGIDITVPGAAILSSFGFDNLAMWSDIINLGVFGAVFILLAYAAMHILLVERR
;
A
#
# COMPACT_ATOMS: atom_id res chain seq x y z
N MET A 1 -30.25 18.10 33.09
CA MET A 1 -30.13 18.90 34.34
C MET A 1 -29.58 20.29 33.99
N ALA A 2 -29.59 21.26 34.91
CA ALA A 2 -29.22 22.67 34.66
C ALA A 2 -27.81 22.79 34.03
N PHE A 3 -27.60 23.50 32.90
CA PHE A 3 -27.51 24.97 32.73
C PHE A 3 -26.33 25.59 33.54
N ARG A 4 -25.43 26.41 32.96
CA ARG A 4 -25.24 26.82 31.55
C ARG A 4 -23.81 27.39 31.37
N ILE A 5 -23.31 27.49 30.12
CA ILE A 5 -22.05 28.19 29.77
C ILE A 5 -22.37 29.62 29.20
N PRO A 6 -21.41 30.43 28.69
CA PRO A 6 -21.09 31.75 29.22
C PRO A 6 -21.64 32.91 28.37
N HIS A 7 -21.22 34.15 28.67
CA HIS A 7 -20.86 35.14 27.65
C HIS A 7 -19.81 36.13 28.20
N ALA A 8 -19.07 36.78 27.30
CA ALA A 8 -18.03 37.77 27.61
C ALA A 8 -18.46 39.17 27.16
N ILE A 9 -17.75 40.21 27.61
CA ILE A 9 -17.25 41.36 26.81
C ILE A 9 -16.38 42.26 27.72
N ALA A 10 -15.41 42.95 27.12
CA ALA A 10 -14.44 43.78 27.84
C ALA A 10 -14.96 45.18 28.17
N ILE A 11 -14.28 45.86 29.10
CA ILE A 11 -13.84 47.26 29.00
C ILE A 11 -12.66 47.44 29.97
N ALA A 12 -11.64 48.18 29.55
CA ALA A 12 -10.54 48.62 30.41
C ALA A 12 -10.58 50.15 30.50
N LEU A 13 -10.35 50.71 31.70
CA LEU A 13 -9.80 52.06 31.97
C LEU A 13 -9.76 52.35 33.49
N SER A 14 -8.94 53.33 33.88
CA SER A 14 -8.50 53.71 35.25
C SER A 14 -7.54 52.70 35.92
N LEU A 15 -6.23 52.94 36.02
CA LEU A 15 -5.46 54.04 36.66
C LEU A 15 -5.38 53.95 38.19
N SER A 16 -4.32 53.28 38.65
CA SER A 16 -3.40 53.75 39.70
C SER A 16 -3.97 54.44 40.95
N SER A 17 -4.06 53.72 42.07
CA SER A 17 -3.27 54.01 43.29
C SER A 17 -3.71 53.16 44.50
N VAL A 18 -2.86 52.21 44.90
CA VAL A 18 -2.78 51.75 46.30
C VAL A 18 -1.30 51.70 46.64
N ALA A 19 -0.86 52.66 47.47
CA ALA A 19 0.52 52.71 47.93
C ALA A 19 0.76 51.70 49.07
N THR A 20 2.01 51.29 49.23
CA THR A 20 2.49 50.43 50.32
C THR A 20 2.12 50.98 51.70
N ALA A 21 1.35 50.21 52.47
CA ALA A 21 1.08 50.49 53.89
C ALA A 21 2.05 49.70 54.79
N HIS A 22 3.35 50.04 54.75
CA HIS A 22 4.31 49.51 55.72
C HIS A 22 3.95 49.98 57.12
N THR A 23 3.39 49.08 57.93
CA THR A 23 3.18 49.27 59.36
C THR A 23 4.38 48.66 60.09
N ASN A 24 5.39 49.48 60.38
CA ASN A 24 6.49 49.06 61.23
C ASN A 24 5.94 48.75 62.64
N TYR A 25 5.85 47.46 62.97
CA TYR A 25 5.57 47.02 64.33
C TYR A 25 6.68 47.51 65.27
N SER A 26 6.30 47.98 66.46
CA SER A 26 7.30 48.36 67.46
C SER A 26 7.88 47.11 68.12
N SER A 27 9.11 47.20 68.62
CA SER A 27 9.72 46.12 69.42
C SER A 27 8.89 45.76 70.66
N VAL A 28 8.09 46.71 71.17
CA VAL A 28 7.14 46.50 72.27
C VAL A 28 5.98 45.58 71.86
N ASP A 29 5.57 45.59 70.59
CA ASP A 29 4.48 44.75 70.09
C ASP A 29 4.95 43.33 69.75
N MET A 30 6.19 43.16 69.26
CA MET A 30 6.85 41.85 69.25
C MET A 30 6.95 41.27 70.66
N MET A 31 7.44 42.05 71.63
CA MET A 31 7.59 41.60 73.02
C MET A 31 6.24 41.28 73.70
N ARG A 32 5.13 41.90 73.27
CA ARG A 32 3.77 41.50 73.66
C ARG A 32 3.34 40.16 73.05
N ALA A 33 3.62 39.93 71.77
CA ALA A 33 3.31 38.66 71.12
C ALA A 33 4.12 37.51 71.74
N GLU A 34 5.38 37.77 72.08
CA GLU A 34 6.28 36.86 72.78
C GLU A 34 5.74 36.50 74.18
N LEU A 35 5.33 37.50 74.98
CA LEU A 35 4.65 37.27 76.28
C LEU A 35 3.36 36.47 76.14
N ALA A 36 2.51 36.79 75.16
CA ALA A 36 1.24 36.10 74.92
C ALA A 36 1.42 34.62 74.50
N LEU A 37 2.52 34.29 73.83
CA LEU A 37 2.88 32.91 73.47
C LEU A 37 3.50 32.12 74.64
N MET A 38 4.02 32.80 75.67
CA MET A 38 4.63 32.16 76.84
C MET A 38 3.62 31.81 77.95
N GLU A 39 2.51 32.55 78.08
CA GLU A 39 1.63 32.50 79.26
C GLU A 39 0.92 31.16 79.52
N ASN A 40 0.71 30.32 78.50
CA ASN A 40 0.06 29.01 78.62
C ASN A 40 1.00 27.83 78.28
N ARG A 41 2.32 28.06 78.32
CA ARG A 41 3.33 27.09 77.83
C ARG A 41 3.71 26.04 78.89
N PRO A 42 3.71 24.73 78.56
CA PRO A 42 4.35 23.70 79.39
C PRO A 42 5.85 23.98 79.54
N LYS A 43 6.39 23.84 80.77
CA LYS A 43 7.76 24.28 81.10
C LYS A 43 8.87 23.60 80.30
N ASP A 44 8.62 22.39 79.79
CA ASP A 44 9.60 21.55 79.10
C ASP A 44 9.46 21.59 77.56
N CYS A 45 8.69 22.53 77.01
CA CYS A 45 8.45 22.66 75.57
C CYS A 45 9.42 23.67 74.92
N PRO A 46 10.28 23.29 73.95
CA PRO A 46 11.20 24.20 73.27
C PRO A 46 10.47 25.11 72.25
N PRO A 47 10.94 26.35 71.97
CA PRO A 47 10.23 27.29 71.08
C PRO A 47 10.11 26.73 69.66
N CYS A 48 9.01 27.05 68.96
CA CYS A 48 8.91 26.74 67.54
C CYS A 48 9.98 27.52 66.77
N PHE A 49 10.63 26.87 65.79
CA PHE A 49 11.58 27.54 64.92
C PHE A 49 10.89 28.69 64.17
N ASN A 50 11.49 29.87 64.19
CA ASN A 50 11.10 31.02 63.39
C ASN A 50 12.32 31.92 63.18
N CYS A 51 12.86 31.95 61.97
CA CYS A 51 14.08 32.70 61.62
C CYS A 51 13.95 34.24 61.72
N ASN A 52 12.76 34.77 62.00
CA ASN A 52 12.56 36.19 62.33
C ASN A 52 12.81 36.48 63.83
N LEU A 53 13.09 35.47 64.66
CA LEU A 53 13.43 35.62 66.08
C LEU A 53 14.95 35.45 66.27
N PRO A 54 15.61 36.27 67.11
CA PRO A 54 17.07 36.24 67.29
C PRO A 54 17.63 34.98 67.96
N ALA A 55 16.77 33.99 68.30
CA ALA A 55 17.16 32.67 68.77
C ALA A 55 17.35 31.65 67.63
N TYR A 56 17.04 32.02 66.38
CA TYR A 56 17.07 31.13 65.21
C TYR A 56 17.67 31.85 64.00
N SER A 57 18.78 31.34 63.46
CA SER A 57 19.32 31.74 62.16
C SER A 57 18.89 30.76 61.06
N CYS A 58 18.97 31.21 59.81
CA CYS A 58 18.95 30.33 58.65
C CYS A 58 20.37 29.93 58.29
N GLY A 59 20.65 28.63 58.24
CA GLY A 59 21.89 28.10 57.67
C GLY A 59 21.98 28.38 56.17
N GLN A 60 23.16 28.12 55.59
CA GLN A 60 23.43 28.29 54.16
C GLN A 60 23.22 29.73 53.63
N PHE A 61 23.22 30.74 54.51
CA PHE A 61 22.76 32.11 54.23
C PHE A 61 21.37 32.21 53.57
N ALA A 62 20.52 31.19 53.76
CA ALA A 62 19.21 31.11 53.14
C ALA A 62 18.28 32.26 53.61
N PRO A 63 17.56 32.94 52.71
CA PRO A 63 16.71 34.05 53.09
C PRO A 63 15.51 33.57 53.92
N CYS A 64 15.33 34.15 55.10
CA CYS A 64 14.17 33.91 55.95
C CYS A 64 12.88 34.43 55.28
N SER A 65 11.82 33.63 55.30
CA SER A 65 10.51 34.05 54.82
C SER A 65 9.72 34.76 55.92
N GLU A 66 9.46 36.06 55.72
CA GLU A 66 8.67 36.91 56.61
C GLU A 66 7.23 36.37 56.82
N TYR A 67 6.70 35.58 55.88
CA TYR A 67 5.31 35.12 55.90
C TYR A 67 5.05 33.88 56.78
N ASN A 68 6.05 33.03 56.99
CA ASN A 68 5.90 31.75 57.71
C ASN A 68 7.04 31.44 58.70
N GLY A 69 8.10 32.25 58.75
CA GLY A 69 9.23 32.04 59.66
C GLY A 69 10.14 30.87 59.29
N GLN A 70 10.03 30.34 58.08
CA GLN A 70 10.87 29.24 57.59
C GLN A 70 11.97 29.77 56.66
N CYS A 71 13.09 29.07 56.60
CA CYS A 71 14.21 29.41 55.73
C CYS A 71 13.99 28.86 54.31
N ASN A 72 14.26 29.67 53.28
CA ASN A 72 14.11 29.24 51.88
C ASN A 72 15.38 28.52 51.39
N CYS A 73 15.46 27.21 51.63
CA CYS A 73 16.71 26.46 51.48
C CYS A 73 17.25 26.34 50.04
N PRO A 74 18.58 26.41 49.84
CA PRO A 74 19.20 26.18 48.55
C PRO A 74 19.15 24.70 48.13
N GLY A 75 19.30 24.44 46.83
CA GLY A 75 19.15 23.11 46.24
C GLY A 75 20.09 22.07 46.86
N GLY A 76 19.53 21.03 47.46
CA GLY A 76 20.27 20.00 48.20
C GLY A 76 20.26 20.16 49.72
N PHE A 77 19.58 21.19 50.25
CA PHE A 77 19.32 21.39 51.68
C PHE A 77 17.83 21.52 51.97
N GLY A 78 17.44 21.19 53.19
CA GLY A 78 16.08 21.25 53.69
C GLY A 78 16.04 21.35 55.22
N GLY A 79 14.87 21.03 55.79
CA GLY A 79 14.58 21.28 57.20
C GLY A 79 13.87 22.62 57.39
N LEU A 80 13.85 23.12 58.63
CA LEU A 80 13.32 24.45 58.94
C LEU A 80 14.42 25.52 58.91
N ASP A 81 15.65 25.09 59.17
CA ASP A 81 16.89 25.86 59.36
C ASP A 81 17.87 25.75 58.18
N CYS A 82 17.57 24.92 57.18
CA CYS A 82 18.43 24.59 56.03
C CYS A 82 19.74 23.86 56.37
N LEU A 83 19.83 23.21 57.53
CA LEU A 83 21.01 22.43 57.94
C LEU A 83 20.87 20.91 57.68
N GLU A 84 19.72 20.45 57.18
CA GLU A 84 19.52 19.06 56.77
C GLU A 84 19.92 18.85 55.29
N PRO A 85 20.92 18.01 54.97
CA PRO A 85 21.25 17.68 53.58
C PRO A 85 20.21 16.73 52.97
N LEU A 86 19.90 16.93 51.69
CA LEU A 86 18.94 16.15 50.90
C LEU A 86 19.64 15.27 49.86
N CYS A 87 19.07 14.10 49.61
CA CYS A 87 19.56 13.07 48.70
C CYS A 87 18.70 12.97 47.43
N GLY A 88 18.90 11.92 46.62
CA GLY A 88 18.31 11.84 45.29
C GLY A 88 18.78 12.95 44.35
N SER A 89 18.34 12.92 43.10
CA SER A 89 18.77 13.85 42.05
C SER A 89 18.15 15.25 42.16
N LEU A 90 18.84 16.25 41.62
CA LEU A 90 18.41 17.64 41.57
C LEU A 90 17.00 17.87 40.94
N PRO A 91 16.57 17.16 39.87
CA PRO A 91 15.26 17.37 39.24
C PRO A 91 14.05 17.09 40.15
N ARG A 92 14.21 16.36 41.27
CA ARG A 92 13.14 16.16 42.25
C ARG A 92 12.79 17.42 43.06
N GLY A 93 13.61 18.47 42.99
CA GLY A 93 13.32 19.75 43.63
C GLY A 93 13.10 19.63 45.15
N VAL A 94 11.86 19.87 45.59
CA VAL A 94 11.45 19.79 47.01
C VAL A 94 11.09 18.38 47.48
N ASP A 95 10.80 17.44 46.57
CA ASP A 95 10.45 16.04 46.89
C ASP A 95 11.70 15.16 47.11
N ARG A 96 12.83 15.77 47.45
CA ARG A 96 14.11 15.10 47.68
C ARG A 96 14.15 14.49 49.08
N PRO A 97 14.47 13.19 49.24
CA PRO A 97 14.51 12.55 50.55
C PRO A 97 15.59 13.15 51.45
N LYS A 98 15.31 13.25 52.75
CA LYS A 98 16.32 13.62 53.75
C LYS A 98 17.40 12.53 53.85
N ARG A 99 18.62 12.92 54.22
CA ARG A 99 19.70 11.95 54.46
C ARG A 99 19.51 11.18 55.76
N GLU A 100 19.04 9.94 55.67
CA GLU A 100 18.86 9.05 56.84
C GLU A 100 20.17 8.42 57.33
N ASP A 101 21.13 8.18 56.42
CA ASP A 101 22.35 7.42 56.67
C ASP A 101 23.63 8.30 56.67
N LYS A 102 24.82 7.70 56.83
CA LYS A 102 26.10 8.44 56.69
C LYS A 102 26.30 9.06 55.30
N TYR A 103 25.74 8.45 54.26
CA TYR A 103 25.92 8.80 52.86
C TYR A 103 24.56 9.07 52.21
N CYS A 104 24.52 9.90 51.16
CA CYS A 104 23.31 10.04 50.35
C CYS A 104 23.25 8.94 49.28
N GLU A 105 22.06 8.38 49.09
CA GLU A 105 21.72 7.63 47.87
C GLU A 105 21.35 8.63 46.76
N CYS A 106 22.00 8.52 45.60
CA CYS A 106 21.76 9.36 44.43
C CYS A 106 21.10 8.55 43.33
N ASP A 107 20.22 9.17 42.54
CA ASP A 107 19.64 8.50 41.37
C ASP A 107 20.70 8.31 40.26
N ASP A 108 20.44 7.38 39.33
CA ASP A 108 21.33 7.06 38.22
C ASP A 108 21.86 8.31 37.49
N GLY A 109 23.18 8.44 37.46
CA GLY A 109 23.87 9.54 36.78
C GLY A 109 24.05 10.83 37.61
N TRP A 110 23.73 10.83 38.91
CA TRP A 110 24.01 11.92 39.85
C TRP A 110 24.99 11.50 40.96
N PHE A 111 25.77 12.43 41.52
CA PHE A 111 26.70 12.18 42.63
C PHE A 111 27.04 13.42 43.48
N GLY A 112 27.84 13.22 44.53
CA GLY A 112 28.24 14.22 45.52
C GLY A 112 27.52 14.02 46.87
N ILE A 113 27.98 14.70 47.93
CA ILE A 113 27.46 14.54 49.31
C ILE A 113 25.96 14.82 49.39
N ASN A 114 25.48 15.81 48.61
CA ASN A 114 24.06 16.15 48.44
C ASN A 114 23.58 15.86 47.00
N CYS A 115 24.18 14.89 46.29
CA CYS A 115 23.76 14.42 44.95
C CYS A 115 23.52 15.51 43.86
N ASN A 116 24.13 16.69 43.97
CA ASN A 116 23.87 17.85 43.11
C ASN A 116 24.66 17.86 41.79
N VAL A 117 25.63 16.96 41.60
CA VAL A 117 26.52 16.97 40.42
C VAL A 117 26.07 15.90 39.42
N CYS A 118 25.79 16.28 38.17
CA CYS A 118 25.50 15.32 37.10
C CYS A 118 26.79 14.60 36.66
N LYS A 119 26.64 13.39 36.12
CA LYS A 119 27.74 12.54 35.63
C LYS A 119 27.56 12.02 34.19
N SER A 120 26.34 12.08 33.67
CA SER A 120 25.99 11.58 32.34
C SER A 120 24.88 12.43 31.74
N ASP A 121 24.92 12.66 30.44
CA ASP A 121 23.95 13.46 29.68
C ASP A 121 22.50 13.05 29.96
N ARG A 122 22.23 11.74 29.96
CA ARG A 122 20.91 11.16 30.29
C ARG A 122 20.34 11.54 31.67
N ALA A 123 21.19 11.94 32.61
CA ALA A 123 20.76 12.39 33.94
C ALA A 123 20.15 13.81 33.89
N CYS A 124 20.49 14.58 32.85
CA CYS A 124 20.04 15.94 32.58
C CYS A 124 18.79 15.99 31.67
N ASP A 125 18.41 14.90 31.00
CA ASP A 125 17.20 14.84 30.16
C ASP A 125 15.92 15.24 30.92
N ILE A 126 15.84 14.92 32.22
CA ILE A 126 14.71 15.30 33.09
C ILE A 126 14.68 16.83 33.37
N MET A 127 15.81 17.53 33.16
CA MET A 127 15.91 18.99 33.30
C MET A 127 15.59 19.73 31.98
N THR A 128 15.39 19.02 30.86
CA THR A 128 14.86 19.64 29.63
C THR A 128 13.34 19.56 29.62
N GLU A 129 12.68 20.54 29.00
CA GLU A 129 11.22 20.55 28.82
C GLU A 129 10.71 19.35 27.98
N THR A 130 11.64 18.66 27.30
CA THR A 130 11.38 17.64 26.29
C THR A 130 11.72 16.21 26.73
N GLY A 131 12.35 16.02 27.89
CA GLY A 131 12.69 14.67 28.41
C GLY A 131 13.81 13.94 27.66
N ASP A 132 14.57 14.67 26.83
CA ASP A 132 15.75 14.23 26.06
C ASP A 132 16.57 15.47 25.65
N GLY A 133 17.80 15.26 25.20
CA GLY A 133 18.71 16.30 24.69
C GLY A 133 19.42 17.11 25.78
N GLY A 134 19.39 16.63 27.03
CA GLY A 134 20.16 17.19 28.13
C GLY A 134 21.63 16.80 28.00
N VAL A 135 22.54 17.74 28.24
CA VAL A 135 23.99 17.51 28.27
C VAL A 135 24.51 17.83 29.67
N CYS A 136 25.30 16.91 30.23
CA CYS A 136 25.99 17.14 31.48
C CYS A 136 27.33 17.83 31.20
N TYR A 137 27.31 19.16 31.21
CA TYR A 137 28.49 19.98 30.98
C TYR A 137 29.45 19.88 32.17
N THR A 138 30.53 19.12 32.00
CA THR A 138 31.53 18.87 33.05
C THR A 138 32.69 19.86 33.05
N GLY A 139 32.77 20.78 32.06
CA GLY A 139 33.87 21.74 31.94
C GLY A 139 34.01 22.67 33.14
N GLY A 140 32.89 23.02 33.78
CA GLY A 140 32.85 23.74 35.06
C GLY A 140 33.37 25.18 35.02
N GLU A 141 33.20 25.85 33.88
CA GLU A 141 32.69 27.22 33.88
C GLU A 141 31.19 27.19 34.27
N VAL A 142 30.60 28.30 34.72
CA VAL A 142 29.15 28.37 34.98
C VAL A 142 28.42 28.97 33.78
N VAL A 143 27.34 28.33 33.34
CA VAL A 143 26.48 28.82 32.24
C VAL A 143 25.15 29.35 32.78
N LYS A 144 24.57 28.66 33.75
CA LYS A 144 23.38 29.00 34.55
C LYS A 144 23.66 28.72 36.03
N GLN A 145 23.87 27.46 36.40
CA GLN A 145 24.17 26.98 37.76
C GLN A 145 25.06 25.73 37.72
N ASN A 146 26.32 25.87 38.15
CA ASN A 146 27.34 24.82 38.13
C ASN A 146 27.60 24.29 39.55
N HIS A 147 27.59 22.97 39.72
CA HIS A 147 27.92 22.29 40.97
C HIS A 147 29.24 21.52 40.82
N GLN A 148 30.13 21.65 41.81
CA GLN A 148 31.41 20.95 41.86
C GLN A 148 31.57 20.22 43.19
N MET A 149 31.98 18.95 43.12
CA MET A 149 32.41 18.13 44.25
C MET A 149 33.93 17.98 44.21
N CYS A 150 34.61 18.18 45.35
CA CYS A 150 36.06 18.21 45.44
C CYS A 150 36.58 17.41 46.64
N ASP A 151 37.61 16.59 46.43
CA ASP A 151 38.39 15.99 47.52
C ASP A 151 39.58 16.89 47.88
N VAL A 152 39.87 17.07 49.19
CA VAL A 152 41.01 17.88 49.64
C VAL A 152 42.31 17.09 49.53
N THR A 153 43.29 17.65 48.84
CA THR A 153 44.55 16.97 48.47
C THR A 153 45.75 17.35 49.35
N ASN A 154 45.65 18.44 50.12
CA ASN A 154 46.66 18.87 51.10
C ASN A 154 47.05 17.72 52.05
N LYS A 155 48.31 17.30 52.00
CA LYS A 155 48.80 16.15 52.80
C LYS A 155 48.74 16.44 54.29
N ALA A 156 49.04 17.67 54.69
CA ALA A 156 49.05 18.11 56.08
C ALA A 156 47.62 18.14 56.67
N ILE A 157 46.64 18.73 55.97
CA ILE A 157 45.22 18.72 56.38
C ILE A 157 44.71 17.29 56.54
N ARG A 158 44.99 16.40 55.56
CA ARG A 158 44.63 14.98 55.66
C ARG A 158 45.30 14.27 56.84
N SER A 159 46.54 14.63 57.20
CA SER A 159 47.23 14.05 58.34
C SER A 159 46.68 14.51 59.71
N LEU A 160 46.13 15.72 59.80
CA LEU A 160 45.46 16.22 61.00
C LEU A 160 44.12 15.50 61.24
N LEU A 161 43.36 15.25 60.16
CA LEU A 161 42.01 14.66 60.24
C LEU A 161 42.02 13.12 60.33
N GLY A 162 43.17 12.48 60.07
CA GLY A 162 43.36 11.05 60.23
C GLY A 162 42.52 10.22 59.27
N GLU A 163 41.56 9.46 59.80
CA GLU A 163 40.60 8.68 59.00
C GLU A 163 39.37 9.49 58.56
N LYS A 164 39.10 10.66 59.17
CA LYS A 164 38.00 11.53 58.73
C LYS A 164 38.36 12.15 57.37
N VAL A 165 37.56 11.90 56.34
CA VAL A 165 37.82 12.40 54.97
C VAL A 165 37.41 13.88 54.83
N PRO A 166 38.33 14.79 54.44
CA PRO A 166 38.00 16.18 54.09
C PRO A 166 37.57 16.32 52.63
N GLN A 167 36.43 16.98 52.41
CA GLN A 167 35.86 17.25 51.09
C GLN A 167 35.30 18.68 51.02
N VAL A 168 35.08 19.19 49.82
CA VAL A 168 34.55 20.53 49.54
C VAL A 168 33.45 20.43 48.49
N THR A 169 32.36 21.16 48.68
CA THR A 169 31.45 21.50 47.58
C THR A 169 31.61 22.97 47.20
N PHE A 170 31.59 23.23 45.90
CA PHE A 170 31.62 24.58 45.34
C PHE A 170 30.49 24.72 44.33
N THR A 171 29.55 25.63 44.58
CA THR A 171 28.39 25.91 43.73
C THR A 171 28.48 27.35 43.24
N CYS A 172 28.08 27.63 42.00
CA CYS A 172 27.96 29.00 41.49
C CYS A 172 26.71 29.17 40.65
N LYS A 173 26.10 30.36 40.71
CA LYS A 173 25.01 30.79 39.83
C LYS A 173 25.41 32.01 39.02
N LYS A 174 25.09 32.01 37.72
CA LYS A 174 25.48 33.08 36.80
C LYS A 174 24.57 34.30 36.83
N GLU A 175 23.28 34.10 37.12
CA GLU A 175 22.27 35.16 37.15
C GLU A 175 22.40 36.03 38.41
N ASP A 176 22.54 35.39 39.57
CA ASP A 176 22.72 36.06 40.87
C ASP A 176 24.14 36.68 41.03
N GLY A 177 25.16 36.11 40.36
CA GLY A 177 26.56 36.51 40.53
C GLY A 177 27.17 36.06 41.86
N GLU A 178 26.66 34.95 42.40
CA GLU A 178 27.00 34.41 43.73
C GLU A 178 27.52 32.96 43.63
N CYS A 179 28.37 32.59 44.59
CA CYS A 179 28.92 31.25 44.73
C CYS A 179 29.00 30.83 46.20
N ASP A 180 28.90 29.54 46.48
CA ASP A 180 28.97 28.95 47.82
C ASP A 180 30.14 27.96 47.88
N PHE A 181 30.99 28.09 48.90
CA PHE A 181 32.08 27.18 49.22
C PHE A 181 31.80 26.53 50.58
N GLN A 182 31.78 25.21 50.65
CA GLN A 182 31.38 24.48 51.87
C GLN A 182 32.45 23.43 52.20
N PHE A 183 32.89 23.39 53.46
CA PHE A 183 33.92 22.45 53.91
C PHE A 183 33.30 21.30 54.73
N TRP A 184 33.61 20.06 54.34
CA TRP A 184 33.01 18.85 54.88
C TRP A 184 34.09 17.94 55.48
N VAL A 185 33.77 17.31 56.61
CA VAL A 185 34.62 16.31 57.27
C VAL A 185 33.76 15.11 57.65
N ASP A 186 34.11 13.90 57.16
CA ASP A 186 33.30 12.68 57.29
C ASP A 186 31.81 12.90 56.95
N HIS A 187 31.57 13.51 55.78
CA HIS A 187 30.24 13.82 55.23
C HIS A 187 29.36 14.77 56.09
N LYS A 188 29.95 15.41 57.11
CA LYS A 188 29.34 16.50 57.88
C LYS A 188 29.93 17.84 57.47
N GLU A 189 29.06 18.79 57.13
CA GLU A 189 29.46 20.17 56.94
C GLU A 189 30.03 20.71 58.26
N SER A 190 31.10 21.48 58.14
CA SER A 190 31.90 22.05 59.23
C SER A 190 31.69 23.56 59.27
N PHE A 191 32.11 24.25 58.21
CA PHE A 191 31.82 25.65 57.96
C PHE A 191 31.46 25.84 56.50
N MET A 192 30.79 26.94 56.19
CA MET A 192 30.57 27.37 54.81
C MET A 192 30.81 28.86 54.63
N CYS A 193 31.08 29.24 53.40
CA CYS A 193 31.38 30.58 52.98
C CYS A 193 30.54 30.92 51.75
N HIS A 194 29.87 32.05 51.81
CA HIS A 194 29.06 32.58 50.72
C HIS A 194 29.79 33.78 50.09
N LEU A 195 29.93 33.74 48.77
CA LEU A 195 30.74 34.64 47.97
C LEU A 195 29.84 35.45 47.05
N LYS A 196 30.05 36.76 46.99
CA LYS A 196 29.26 37.70 46.19
C LYS A 196 30.15 38.49 45.23
N GLU A 197 29.52 39.07 44.20
CA GLU A 197 30.19 39.83 43.14
C GLU A 197 31.21 38.95 42.39
N CYS A 198 30.80 37.70 42.10
CA CYS A 198 31.62 36.68 41.46
C CYS A 198 31.66 36.80 39.93
N GLN A 199 32.87 36.79 39.38
CA GLN A 199 33.15 36.70 37.94
C GLN A 199 33.82 35.36 37.62
N SER A 200 33.28 34.65 36.63
CA SER A 200 33.85 33.40 36.10
C SER A 200 34.49 33.62 34.74
N SER A 201 35.52 32.84 34.43
CA SER A 201 36.14 32.79 33.10
C SER A 201 36.76 31.43 32.84
N ALA A 202 36.62 30.92 31.62
CA ALA A 202 37.38 29.78 31.10
C ALA A 202 38.41 30.20 30.05
N ASN A 203 39.59 29.57 30.07
CA ASN A 203 40.63 29.71 29.06
C ASN A 203 41.16 28.33 28.67
N PHE A 204 41.16 28.03 27.38
CA PHE A 204 41.70 26.80 26.81
C PHE A 204 43.02 27.07 26.07
N ASP A 205 44.11 26.51 26.57
CA ASP A 205 45.42 26.58 25.91
C ASP A 205 45.57 25.42 24.92
N PHE A 206 45.30 25.73 23.66
CA PHE A 206 45.45 24.82 22.52
C PHE A 206 46.88 24.30 22.31
N ALA A 207 47.92 24.95 22.86
CA ALA A 207 49.30 24.50 22.69
C ALA A 207 49.71 23.42 23.71
N ASN A 208 49.00 23.31 24.83
CA ASN A 208 49.33 22.39 25.94
C ASN A 208 48.16 21.47 26.36
N GLU A 209 47.07 21.44 25.57
CA GLU A 209 45.82 20.70 25.86
C GLU A 209 45.29 20.94 27.29
N LYS A 210 45.40 22.20 27.73
CA LYS A 210 45.14 22.61 29.11
C LYS A 210 43.88 23.47 29.18
N ASN A 211 42.84 22.95 29.81
CA ASN A 211 41.65 23.72 30.18
C ASN A 211 41.88 24.37 31.55
N SER A 212 41.48 25.63 31.71
CA SER A 212 41.58 26.36 32.97
C SER A 212 40.33 27.19 33.23
N THR A 213 39.83 27.17 34.47
CA THR A 213 38.65 27.94 34.89
C THR A 213 38.97 28.73 36.15
N SER A 214 38.67 30.02 36.16
CA SER A 214 38.94 30.96 37.26
C SER A 214 37.65 31.65 37.69
N TYR A 215 37.29 31.49 38.97
CA TYR A 215 36.28 32.29 39.66
C TYR A 215 36.97 33.29 40.58
N ARG A 216 36.51 34.54 40.57
CA ARG A 216 37.00 35.63 41.43
C ARG A 216 35.79 36.36 42.01
N CYS A 217 35.73 36.50 43.33
CA CYS A 217 34.63 37.16 44.02
C CYS A 217 35.20 38.23 44.95
N GLU A 218 34.73 39.47 44.80
CA GLU A 218 35.26 40.61 45.56
C GLU A 218 34.88 40.53 47.06
N LYS A 219 33.83 39.78 47.40
CA LYS A 219 33.32 39.63 48.78
C LYS A 219 33.10 38.17 49.15
N ILE A 220 33.38 37.85 50.41
CA ILE A 220 33.16 36.55 51.03
C ILE A 220 32.72 36.76 52.49
N GLN A 221 31.80 35.93 52.97
CA GLN A 221 31.37 35.85 54.36
C GLN A 221 31.29 34.38 54.76
N CYS A 222 31.90 33.99 55.88
CA CYS A 222 31.92 32.61 56.36
C CYS A 222 31.21 32.45 57.71
N GLU A 223 30.65 31.27 57.95
CA GLU A 223 29.98 30.89 59.20
C GLU A 223 30.33 29.43 59.57
N CYS A 224 30.67 29.20 60.84
CA CYS A 224 30.95 27.87 61.40
C CYS A 224 29.65 27.24 61.90
N ILE A 225 29.43 25.95 61.63
CA ILE A 225 28.29 25.21 62.20
C ILE A 225 28.71 24.69 63.58
N PRO A 226 27.99 25.01 64.68
CA PRO A 226 28.37 24.58 66.04
C PRO A 226 28.44 23.06 66.22
N ASP A 227 29.30 22.64 67.16
CA ASP A 227 29.58 21.24 67.52
C ASP A 227 30.12 20.38 66.36
N ARG A 228 30.80 21.00 65.37
CA ARG A 228 31.41 20.31 64.22
C ARG A 228 32.94 20.33 64.26
N MET A 229 33.57 19.44 63.50
CA MET A 229 35.02 19.44 63.35
C MET A 229 35.46 20.83 62.84
N LEU A 230 36.47 21.42 63.48
CA LEU A 230 36.92 22.80 63.23
C LEU A 230 36.00 23.93 63.75
N CYS A 231 34.82 23.59 64.30
CA CYS A 231 33.81 24.50 64.83
C CYS A 231 33.25 23.96 66.16
N GLY A 232 34.13 23.78 67.14
CA GLY A 232 33.78 23.39 68.51
C GLY A 232 33.68 21.88 68.83
N GLU A 233 33.78 20.94 67.87
CA GLU A 233 33.80 19.50 68.20
C GLU A 233 34.96 19.18 69.15
N ASN A 234 34.66 18.53 70.28
CA ASN A 234 35.63 18.16 71.31
C ASN A 234 36.83 17.39 70.74
N GLY A 235 38.02 18.00 70.84
CA GLY A 235 39.27 17.44 70.29
C GLY A 235 39.64 17.96 68.90
N SER A 236 38.88 18.90 68.33
CA SER A 236 39.25 19.67 67.13
C SER A 236 39.75 21.08 67.48
N VAL A 237 40.36 21.77 66.51
CA VAL A 237 40.80 23.17 66.65
C VAL A 237 39.67 24.07 66.19
N ASP A 238 39.06 24.84 67.09
CA ASP A 238 37.99 25.77 66.74
C ASP A 238 38.54 26.99 65.96
N ILE A 239 37.95 27.30 64.80
CA ILE A 239 38.27 28.48 63.99
C ILE A 239 37.07 29.42 63.79
N SER A 240 36.00 29.27 64.58
CA SER A 240 34.75 30.03 64.44
C SER A 240 34.97 31.55 64.44
N ASP A 241 35.72 32.08 65.41
CA ASP A 241 36.00 33.52 65.52
C ASP A 241 36.82 34.01 64.31
N PHE A 242 37.82 33.25 63.87
CA PHE A 242 38.67 33.59 62.73
C PHE A 242 37.88 33.71 61.41
N LEU A 243 36.93 32.78 61.17
CA LEU A 243 36.08 32.81 59.98
C LEU A 243 35.15 34.04 59.95
N VAL A 244 34.76 34.56 61.12
CA VAL A 244 33.83 35.70 61.24
C VAL A 244 34.58 37.03 61.29
N GLU A 245 35.74 37.12 61.94
CA GLU A 245 36.48 38.37 62.16
C GLU A 245 37.50 38.71 61.06
N GLU A 246 38.28 37.75 60.57
CA GLU A 246 39.41 38.01 59.66
C GLU A 246 39.07 37.79 58.17
N ILE A 247 38.22 36.81 57.84
CA ILE A 247 37.89 36.50 56.43
C ILE A 247 37.04 37.60 55.80
N ARG A 248 37.56 38.21 54.73
CA ARG A 248 36.93 39.36 54.04
C ARG A 248 37.07 39.32 52.52
N GLY A 249 38.05 38.59 51.98
CA GLY A 249 38.32 38.51 50.54
C GLY A 249 39.32 39.54 50.02
N PRO A 250 39.51 39.61 48.68
CA PRO A 250 38.77 38.88 47.65
C PRO A 250 39.10 37.37 47.65
N ALA A 251 38.10 36.55 47.32
CA ALA A 251 38.21 35.10 47.27
C ALA A 251 38.34 34.60 45.82
N LYS A 252 39.07 33.50 45.63
CA LYS A 252 39.45 33.00 44.31
C LYS A 252 39.45 31.47 44.25
N PHE A 253 38.78 30.91 43.26
CA PHE A 253 38.74 29.47 43.01
C PHE A 253 39.22 29.19 41.58
N GLU A 254 40.40 28.60 41.44
CA GLU A 254 41.05 28.31 40.15
C GLU A 254 41.20 26.81 39.97
N CYS A 255 40.86 26.31 38.77
CA CYS A 255 41.05 24.92 38.37
C CYS A 255 41.85 24.81 37.07
N GLU A 256 42.67 23.78 37.00
CA GLU A 256 43.43 23.39 35.82
C GLU A 256 43.21 21.90 35.53
N GLN A 257 42.94 21.57 34.27
CA GLN A 257 42.79 20.20 33.79
C GLN A 257 43.58 19.99 32.50
N LYS A 258 44.24 18.84 32.38
CA LYS A 258 44.84 18.35 31.14
C LYS A 258 44.05 17.15 30.63
N ALA A 259 44.15 16.87 29.34
CA ALA A 259 43.57 15.66 28.75
C ALA A 259 44.00 14.39 29.52
N GLY A 260 43.04 13.72 30.15
CA GLY A 260 43.26 12.47 30.90
C GLY A 260 43.78 12.63 32.34
N GLU A 261 43.92 13.84 32.88
CA GLU A 261 44.19 14.08 34.31
C GLU A 261 42.92 14.57 35.04
N ASP A 262 42.84 14.31 36.35
CA ASP A 262 41.84 14.90 37.24
C ASP A 262 41.98 16.43 37.28
N LYS A 263 40.84 17.15 37.40
CA LYS A 263 40.78 18.60 37.44
C LYS A 263 41.27 19.11 38.80
N LYS A 264 42.51 19.60 38.82
CA LYS A 264 43.21 20.09 40.01
C LYS A 264 42.83 21.53 40.27
N CYS A 265 42.29 21.82 41.44
CA CYS A 265 41.82 23.15 41.80
C CYS A 265 42.53 23.68 43.04
N SER A 266 42.39 24.97 43.28
CA SER A 266 42.78 25.62 44.52
C SER A 266 41.76 26.69 44.91
N PHE A 267 41.45 26.75 46.20
CA PHE A 267 40.72 27.85 46.82
C PHE A 267 41.71 28.74 47.58
N GLN A 268 41.64 30.04 47.32
CA GLN A 268 42.57 31.06 47.81
C GLN A 268 41.78 32.25 48.38
N GLU A 269 42.10 32.63 49.62
CA GLU A 269 41.66 33.86 50.28
C GLU A 269 42.87 34.34 51.13
N PRO A 270 43.18 35.65 51.24
CA PRO A 270 44.45 36.11 51.81
C PRO A 270 44.78 35.58 53.21
N GLU A 271 43.85 35.66 54.16
CA GLU A 271 44.10 35.27 55.55
C GLU A 271 43.87 33.78 55.77
N MET A 272 42.94 33.16 55.03
CA MET A 272 42.86 31.70 54.95
C MET A 272 44.19 31.09 54.46
N ASN A 273 44.82 31.68 53.44
CA ASN A 273 46.12 31.23 52.94
C ASN A 273 47.23 31.43 54.00
N ASN A 274 47.19 32.51 54.78
CA ASN A 274 48.13 32.71 55.89
C ASN A 274 47.97 31.62 56.97
N LEU A 275 46.73 31.34 57.40
CA LEU A 275 46.43 30.26 58.35
C LEU A 275 46.89 28.89 57.82
N ILE A 276 46.55 28.56 56.56
CA ILE A 276 46.93 27.27 55.95
C ILE A 276 48.46 27.14 55.83
N LYS A 277 49.16 28.22 55.49
CA LYS A 277 50.61 28.24 55.38
C LYS A 277 51.32 28.11 56.73
N ASP A 278 50.85 28.80 57.76
CA ASP A 278 51.51 28.82 59.07
C ASP A 278 51.17 27.57 59.92
N VAL A 279 50.00 26.94 59.70
CA VAL A 279 49.60 25.69 60.38
C VAL A 279 49.99 24.43 59.61
N PHE A 280 49.90 24.43 58.27
CA PHE A 280 50.05 23.23 57.43
C PHE A 280 51.22 23.29 56.43
N GLY A 281 51.82 24.46 56.18
CA GLY A 281 52.94 24.63 55.25
C GLY A 281 52.59 24.63 53.76
N ASP A 282 51.32 24.46 53.41
CA ASP A 282 50.81 24.56 52.03
C ASP A 282 50.44 26.02 51.70
N ALA A 283 50.48 26.41 50.42
CA ALA A 283 50.23 27.79 50.01
C ALA A 283 48.73 28.19 49.96
N SER A 284 47.83 27.21 49.90
CA SER A 284 46.37 27.37 49.79
C SER A 284 45.67 26.02 49.96
N ILE A 285 44.33 26.00 49.93
CA ILE A 285 43.56 24.75 49.93
C ILE A 285 43.60 24.15 48.53
N LEU A 286 44.27 23.00 48.37
CA LEU A 286 44.47 22.28 47.12
C LEU A 286 43.44 21.15 46.99
N LEU A 287 42.75 21.09 45.87
CA LEU A 287 41.55 20.27 45.64
C LEU A 287 41.68 19.42 44.38
N SER A 288 40.96 18.30 44.33
CA SER A 288 40.73 17.53 43.10
C SER A 288 39.23 17.45 42.87
N CYS A 289 38.73 18.10 41.82
CA CYS A 289 37.30 18.37 41.65
C CYS A 289 36.69 17.64 40.45
N SER A 290 35.38 17.40 40.52
CA SER A 290 34.52 17.04 39.39
C SER A 290 33.34 18.01 39.36
N SER A 291 33.19 18.72 38.24
CA SER A 291 32.13 19.69 37.98
C SER A 291 31.04 19.09 37.08
N GLY A 292 29.80 19.55 37.23
CA GLY A 292 28.67 19.12 36.41
C GLY A 292 27.52 20.14 36.45
N GLU A 293 27.03 20.49 35.26
CA GLU A 293 25.91 21.40 35.03
C GLU A 293 25.00 20.83 33.93
N CYS A 294 23.68 20.83 34.12
CA CYS A 294 22.74 20.35 33.11
C CYS A 294 22.31 21.48 32.15
N LEU A 295 22.59 21.31 30.86
CA LEU A 295 22.30 22.29 29.81
C LEU A 295 21.58 21.63 28.62
N TYR A 296 20.91 22.42 27.79
CA TYR A 296 20.59 21.97 26.43
C TYR A 296 21.88 21.86 25.60
N HIS A 297 21.97 20.90 24.68
CA HIS A 297 23.13 20.77 23.77
C HIS A 297 23.50 22.07 23.04
N THR A 298 22.53 22.95 22.77
CA THR A 298 22.74 24.25 22.10
C THR A 298 23.31 25.35 23.01
N GLU A 299 23.34 25.15 24.32
CA GLU A 299 23.83 26.08 25.34
C GLU A 299 25.27 25.77 25.80
N VAL A 300 25.80 24.61 25.39
CA VAL A 300 27.14 24.14 25.77
C VAL A 300 28.22 25.11 25.25
N PRO A 301 29.13 25.61 26.10
CA PRO A 301 30.21 26.50 25.68
C PRO A 301 31.06 25.89 24.57
N GLY A 302 31.18 26.62 23.45
CA GLY A 302 31.83 26.15 22.22
C GLY A 302 30.88 25.61 21.14
N TYR A 303 29.59 25.46 21.41
CA TYR A 303 28.60 25.18 20.37
C TYR A 303 28.55 26.33 19.34
N SER A 304 28.74 25.99 18.07
CA SER A 304 28.57 26.93 16.95
C SER A 304 27.30 26.56 16.16
N PRO A 305 26.32 27.46 16.02
CA PRO A 305 25.10 27.16 15.29
C PRO A 305 25.42 26.90 13.81
N GLN A 306 24.95 25.75 13.29
CA GLN A 306 25.20 25.37 11.90
C GLN A 306 24.39 26.23 10.93
N VAL A 307 24.97 27.33 10.46
CA VAL A 307 24.39 28.14 9.39
C VAL A 307 24.43 27.35 8.07
N PRO A 308 23.29 26.96 7.46
CA PRO A 308 23.28 26.15 6.26
C PRO A 308 23.81 26.95 5.06
N LYS A 309 24.92 26.49 4.48
CA LYS A 309 25.53 27.12 3.31
C LYS A 309 24.96 26.51 2.04
N ILE A 310 24.16 27.29 1.30
CA ILE A 310 23.50 26.86 0.06
C ILE A 310 24.56 26.62 -1.02
N ASN A 311 24.91 25.35 -1.24
CA ASN A 311 25.89 24.93 -2.23
C ASN A 311 25.29 24.97 -3.65
N THR A 312 25.24 26.15 -4.26
CA THR A 312 24.75 26.36 -5.64
C THR A 312 25.37 25.43 -6.71
N PRO A 313 26.67 25.06 -6.70
CA PRO A 313 27.18 24.08 -7.66
C PRO A 313 26.67 22.64 -7.39
N LEU A 314 26.38 22.29 -6.14
CA LEU A 314 25.77 20.99 -5.80
C LEU A 314 24.34 20.91 -6.35
N ILE A 315 23.55 21.97 -6.14
CA ILE A 315 22.18 22.09 -6.67
C ILE A 315 22.17 21.93 -8.20
N ALA A 316 23.03 22.69 -8.90
CA ALA A 316 23.14 22.60 -10.36
C ALA A 316 23.57 21.20 -10.83
N GLY A 317 24.52 20.57 -10.12
CA GLY A 317 24.98 19.20 -10.40
C GLY A 317 23.87 18.15 -10.22
N VAL A 318 23.08 18.23 -9.16
CA VAL A 318 21.99 17.26 -8.89
C VAL A 318 20.82 17.44 -9.87
N ILE A 319 20.43 18.68 -10.19
CA ILE A 319 19.39 18.94 -11.21
C ILE A 319 19.85 18.42 -12.57
N ALA A 320 21.10 18.69 -12.96
CA ALA A 320 21.68 18.14 -14.20
C ALA A 320 21.74 16.61 -14.17
N GLY A 321 22.12 15.99 -13.05
CA GLY A 321 22.14 14.54 -12.87
C GLY A 321 20.76 13.90 -13.02
N CYS A 322 19.73 14.47 -12.40
CA CYS A 322 18.34 13.99 -12.52
C CYS A 322 17.78 14.18 -13.94
N ALA A 323 18.10 15.30 -14.61
CA ALA A 323 17.74 15.52 -16.00
C ALA A 323 18.44 14.52 -16.94
N LEU A 324 19.74 14.27 -16.74
CA LEU A 324 20.50 13.25 -17.47
C LEU A 324 19.99 11.84 -17.21
N PHE A 325 19.56 11.52 -15.97
CA PHE A 325 18.89 10.26 -15.67
C PHE A 325 17.58 10.12 -16.46
N LEU A 326 16.73 11.15 -16.50
CA LEU A 326 15.49 11.11 -17.27
C LEU A 326 15.76 10.97 -18.78
N VAL A 327 16.78 11.66 -19.32
CA VAL A 327 17.22 11.48 -20.71
C VAL A 327 17.78 10.07 -20.95
N ALA A 328 18.55 9.51 -20.02
CA ALA A 328 19.04 8.13 -20.09
C ALA A 328 17.91 7.09 -20.02
N VAL A 329 16.84 7.36 -19.25
CA VAL A 329 15.62 6.56 -19.24
C VAL A 329 14.85 6.69 -20.56
N ILE A 330 14.75 7.88 -21.17
CA ILE A 330 14.15 8.05 -22.51
C ILE A 330 14.97 7.30 -23.58
N LEU A 331 16.28 7.50 -23.63
CA LEU A 331 17.17 6.84 -24.61
C LEU A 331 17.21 5.33 -24.37
N GLY A 332 17.22 4.89 -23.11
CA GLY A 332 17.12 3.50 -22.71
C GLY A 332 15.80 2.87 -23.15
N THR A 333 14.67 3.52 -22.86
CA THR A 333 13.31 3.07 -23.24
C THR A 333 13.10 3.07 -24.76
N TRP A 334 13.71 4.00 -25.49
CA TRP A 334 13.75 3.99 -26.96
C TRP A 334 14.63 2.85 -27.50
N TYR A 335 15.80 2.62 -26.90
CA TYR A 335 16.79 1.64 -27.36
C TYR A 335 16.29 0.20 -27.25
N LEU A 336 15.93 -0.30 -26.06
CA LEU A 336 15.47 -1.69 -25.93
C LEU A 336 14.06 -1.92 -26.52
N SER A 337 13.30 -0.84 -26.82
CA SER A 337 12.02 -0.93 -27.54
C SER A 337 12.22 -1.11 -29.03
N ARG A 338 13.30 -0.58 -29.60
CA ARG A 338 13.72 -0.83 -30.99
C ARG A 338 14.59 -2.08 -31.12
N ARG A 339 15.17 -2.57 -30.01
CA ARG A 339 16.01 -3.77 -29.97
C ARG A 339 15.16 -5.03 -30.06
N GLN A 340 14.77 -5.41 -31.28
CA GLN A 340 14.34 -6.77 -31.55
C GLN A 340 15.42 -7.75 -31.06
N PHE A 341 15.07 -8.55 -30.05
CA PHE A 341 15.92 -9.67 -29.62
C PHE A 341 15.88 -10.75 -30.70
N LYS A 342 16.81 -10.66 -31.65
CA LYS A 342 17.14 -11.79 -32.52
C LYS A 342 17.70 -12.91 -31.64
N TYR A 343 16.84 -13.85 -31.25
CA TYR A 343 17.28 -15.16 -30.83
C TYR A 343 18.14 -15.74 -31.97
N GLY A 344 19.31 -16.28 -31.62
CA GLY A 344 20.18 -16.94 -32.59
C GLY A 344 19.51 -18.21 -33.15
N PRO A 345 20.09 -18.81 -34.22
CA PRO A 345 19.67 -20.15 -34.63
C PRO A 345 19.84 -21.10 -33.44
N ILE A 346 18.74 -21.71 -33.01
CA ILE A 346 18.74 -22.65 -31.90
C ILE A 346 19.43 -23.92 -32.39
N GLN A 347 20.61 -24.22 -31.85
CA GLN A 347 21.13 -25.58 -31.91
C GLN A 347 20.31 -26.43 -30.94
N LEU A 348 19.63 -27.43 -31.49
CA LEU A 348 19.06 -28.52 -30.72
C LEU A 348 20.19 -29.50 -30.41
N ASP A 349 20.19 -30.02 -29.18
CA ASP A 349 20.99 -31.16 -28.76
C ASP A 349 20.11 -32.41 -28.87
N ASP A 350 20.67 -33.55 -29.29
CA ASP A 350 19.88 -34.75 -29.63
C ASP A 350 19.05 -35.27 -28.43
N SER A 351 19.39 -34.87 -27.21
CA SER A 351 18.67 -35.16 -25.97
C SER A 351 17.33 -34.42 -25.82
N ASP A 352 17.16 -33.22 -26.40
CA ASP A 352 15.93 -32.42 -26.28
C ASP A 352 14.84 -32.93 -27.26
N ASP A 353 15.21 -33.61 -28.34
CA ASP A 353 14.29 -34.09 -29.39
C ASP A 353 13.44 -35.31 -28.92
N GLU A 354 13.98 -36.15 -28.02
CA GLU A 354 13.22 -37.16 -27.27
C GLU A 354 12.15 -36.49 -26.37
N ALA A 355 12.49 -35.38 -25.71
CA ALA A 355 11.57 -34.62 -24.86
C ALA A 355 10.47 -33.90 -25.68
N VAL A 356 10.74 -33.53 -26.93
CA VAL A 356 9.73 -33.03 -27.87
C VAL A 356 8.78 -34.15 -28.32
N LYS A 357 9.31 -35.33 -28.70
CA LYS A 357 8.50 -36.50 -29.10
C LYS A 357 7.53 -36.95 -28.01
N LEU A 358 7.98 -36.95 -26.75
CA LEU A 358 7.16 -37.27 -25.56
C LEU A 358 5.91 -36.35 -25.38
N MET A 359 5.80 -35.27 -26.15
CA MET A 359 4.65 -34.33 -26.14
C MET A 359 3.91 -34.18 -27.48
N ALA A 360 4.39 -34.82 -28.54
CA ALA A 360 3.79 -34.75 -29.87
C ALA A 360 2.48 -35.56 -29.93
N ASP A 361 2.55 -36.81 -29.47
CA ASP A 361 1.44 -37.77 -29.47
C ASP A 361 0.53 -37.59 -28.24
N HIS A 362 -0.30 -36.56 -28.31
CA HIS A 362 -1.55 -36.55 -27.57
C HIS A 362 -2.38 -37.79 -27.96
N LYS A 363 -2.82 -38.59 -26.98
CA LYS A 363 -3.67 -39.74 -27.27
C LYS A 363 -5.04 -39.27 -27.77
N PRO A 364 -5.58 -39.82 -28.87
CA PRO A 364 -6.98 -39.62 -29.26
C PRO A 364 -7.93 -39.98 -28.11
N ALA A 365 -8.90 -39.12 -27.83
CA ALA A 365 -9.79 -39.25 -26.67
C ALA A 365 -11.26 -38.93 -27.02
N SER A 366 -12.12 -39.94 -27.16
CA SER A 366 -13.57 -39.74 -27.28
C SER A 366 -14.18 -39.37 -25.94
N LEU A 367 -15.12 -38.42 -25.95
CA LEU A 367 -15.86 -37.98 -24.77
C LEU A 367 -17.31 -38.48 -24.89
N TYR A 368 -17.80 -39.15 -23.85
CA TYR A 368 -19.19 -39.61 -23.73
C TYR A 368 -19.81 -39.06 -22.45
N PHE A 369 -21.10 -38.72 -22.48
CA PHE A 369 -21.81 -38.21 -21.31
C PHE A 369 -23.27 -38.67 -21.30
N GLN A 370 -23.76 -39.02 -20.11
CA GLN A 370 -25.11 -39.53 -19.86
C GLN A 370 -25.74 -38.79 -18.68
N ASP A 371 -27.05 -38.56 -18.76
CA ASP A 371 -27.88 -37.92 -17.71
C ASP A 371 -27.29 -36.64 -17.10
N VAL A 372 -26.68 -35.78 -17.92
CA VAL A 372 -26.09 -34.54 -17.44
C VAL A 372 -27.18 -33.56 -17.01
N ASN A 373 -27.18 -33.26 -15.71
CA ASN A 373 -28.15 -32.44 -15.00
C ASN A 373 -27.43 -31.34 -14.19
N TYR A 374 -27.99 -30.13 -14.14
CA TYR A 374 -27.43 -29.02 -13.37
C TYR A 374 -28.53 -28.24 -12.64
N ASN A 375 -28.39 -28.09 -11.32
CA ASN A 375 -29.35 -27.41 -10.45
C ASN A 375 -28.66 -26.26 -9.67
N LEU A 376 -29.16 -25.04 -9.84
CA LEU A 376 -28.64 -23.82 -9.20
C LEU A 376 -29.73 -23.19 -8.34
N ASN A 377 -29.50 -23.12 -7.03
CA ASN A 377 -30.42 -22.53 -6.04
C ASN A 377 -31.85 -23.10 -6.10
N GLY A 378 -32.00 -24.40 -6.41
CA GLY A 378 -33.30 -25.07 -6.56
C GLY A 378 -33.94 -24.94 -7.94
N LYS A 379 -33.35 -24.18 -8.86
CA LYS A 379 -33.75 -24.12 -10.27
C LYS A 379 -32.88 -25.07 -11.10
N GLN A 380 -33.50 -26.07 -11.71
CA GLN A 380 -32.85 -26.88 -12.75
C GLN A 380 -32.57 -26.01 -13.99
N ILE A 381 -31.34 -26.04 -14.47
CA ILE A 381 -30.83 -25.26 -15.61
C ILE A 381 -30.50 -26.17 -16.80
N LEU A 382 -30.08 -27.41 -16.54
CA LEU A 382 -29.86 -28.46 -17.54
C LEU A 382 -30.55 -29.76 -17.07
N SER A 383 -31.15 -30.51 -17.99
CA SER A 383 -31.94 -31.71 -17.69
C SER A 383 -31.66 -32.84 -18.69
N GLY A 384 -31.16 -33.98 -18.20
CA GLY A 384 -31.08 -35.24 -18.95
C GLY A 384 -30.30 -35.15 -20.28
N ILE A 385 -29.19 -34.42 -20.32
CA ILE A 385 -28.42 -34.24 -21.57
C ILE A 385 -27.49 -35.46 -21.78
N GLN A 386 -27.62 -36.12 -22.93
CA GLN A 386 -26.78 -37.25 -23.37
C GLN A 386 -26.13 -37.00 -24.74
N GLY A 387 -25.01 -37.67 -25.01
CA GLY A 387 -24.30 -37.55 -26.29
C GLY A 387 -22.81 -37.91 -26.21
N MET A 388 -22.11 -37.68 -27.33
CA MET A 388 -20.68 -37.96 -27.45
C MET A 388 -19.98 -37.13 -28.54
N ALA A 389 -18.65 -37.13 -28.50
CA ALA A 389 -17.76 -36.55 -29.52
C ALA A 389 -16.52 -37.44 -29.74
N HIS A 390 -16.14 -37.71 -30.99
CA HIS A 390 -15.02 -38.60 -31.33
C HIS A 390 -13.74 -37.85 -31.77
N PRO A 391 -12.56 -38.51 -31.72
CA PRO A 391 -11.30 -37.90 -32.14
C PRO A 391 -11.21 -37.76 -33.66
N GLY A 392 -10.98 -36.53 -34.12
CA GLY A 392 -11.02 -36.19 -35.54
C GLY A 392 -12.31 -35.54 -36.02
N GLU A 393 -13.31 -35.40 -35.14
CA GLU A 393 -14.59 -34.76 -35.44
C GLU A 393 -14.72 -33.39 -34.77
N ILE A 394 -15.58 -32.54 -35.35
CA ILE A 394 -16.14 -31.35 -34.71
C ILE A 394 -17.57 -31.62 -34.23
N THR A 395 -17.81 -31.35 -32.95
CA THR A 395 -19.14 -31.31 -32.35
C THR A 395 -19.55 -29.87 -32.04
N ALA A 396 -20.56 -29.37 -32.74
CA ALA A 396 -21.11 -28.03 -32.49
C ALA A 396 -22.29 -28.09 -31.50
N ILE A 397 -22.35 -27.16 -30.55
CA ILE A 397 -23.46 -26.99 -29.61
C ILE A 397 -24.22 -25.72 -30.00
N MET A 398 -25.46 -25.87 -30.49
CA MET A 398 -26.34 -24.80 -30.96
C MET A 398 -27.63 -24.68 -30.14
N GLY A 399 -28.42 -23.66 -30.45
CA GLY A 399 -29.71 -23.36 -29.80
C GLY A 399 -29.82 -21.89 -29.41
N ALA A 400 -31.03 -21.49 -28.99
CA ALA A 400 -31.38 -20.14 -28.58
C ALA A 400 -30.43 -19.47 -27.56
N SER A 401 -30.49 -18.14 -27.46
CA SER A 401 -29.93 -17.43 -26.31
C SER A 401 -30.64 -17.88 -25.02
N GLY A 402 -29.88 -18.03 -23.93
CA GLY A 402 -30.41 -18.58 -22.67
C GLY A 402 -30.70 -20.09 -22.67
N ALA A 403 -30.48 -20.83 -23.77
CA ALA A 403 -30.79 -22.27 -23.85
C ALA A 403 -29.87 -23.20 -23.02
N GLY A 404 -28.83 -22.67 -22.38
CA GLY A 404 -27.90 -23.43 -21.52
C GLY A 404 -26.51 -23.71 -22.14
N LYS A 405 -26.30 -23.43 -23.44
CA LYS A 405 -25.08 -23.74 -24.22
C LYS A 405 -23.75 -23.63 -23.44
N THR A 406 -23.35 -22.41 -23.04
CA THR A 406 -22.11 -22.16 -22.29
C THR A 406 -22.08 -22.82 -20.91
N THR A 407 -23.23 -22.96 -20.25
CA THR A 407 -23.30 -23.65 -18.95
C THR A 407 -23.04 -25.14 -19.11
N PHE A 408 -23.55 -25.75 -20.18
CA PHE A 408 -23.28 -27.14 -20.52
C PHE A 408 -21.81 -27.34 -20.95
N LEU A 409 -21.23 -26.43 -21.75
CA LEU A 409 -19.81 -26.48 -22.13
C LEU A 409 -18.87 -26.34 -20.92
N ASP A 410 -19.13 -25.39 -20.00
CA ASP A 410 -18.37 -25.24 -18.76
C ASP A 410 -18.43 -26.53 -17.89
N ILE A 411 -19.56 -27.24 -17.91
CA ILE A 411 -19.77 -28.50 -17.16
C ILE A 411 -19.05 -29.67 -17.85
N LEU A 412 -19.12 -29.80 -19.17
CA LEU A 412 -18.30 -30.76 -19.93
C LEU A 412 -16.81 -30.54 -19.66
N ALA A 413 -16.36 -29.30 -19.50
CA ALA A 413 -14.99 -28.96 -19.14
C ALA A 413 -14.63 -29.18 -17.65
N ARG A 414 -15.55 -29.72 -16.85
CA ARG A 414 -15.46 -29.86 -15.37
C ARG A 414 -14.98 -28.57 -14.67
N LYS A 415 -15.41 -27.39 -15.14
CA LYS A 415 -15.17 -26.13 -14.43
C LYS A 415 -16.02 -26.06 -13.15
N ASN A 416 -15.48 -25.43 -12.11
CA ASN A 416 -16.17 -25.29 -10.84
C ASN A 416 -17.35 -24.31 -10.99
N LYS A 417 -18.57 -24.81 -10.77
CA LYS A 417 -19.83 -24.05 -10.77
C LYS A 417 -20.44 -24.03 -9.37
N ARG A 418 -21.32 -23.06 -9.08
CA ARG A 418 -21.98 -22.94 -7.77
C ARG A 418 -23.11 -23.95 -7.53
N GLY A 419 -23.77 -24.42 -8.60
CA GLY A 419 -24.85 -25.38 -8.51
C GLY A 419 -24.37 -26.82 -8.38
N GLN A 420 -25.28 -27.74 -8.10
CA GLN A 420 -25.02 -29.18 -8.10
C GLN A 420 -25.05 -29.72 -9.54
N VAL A 421 -23.99 -30.44 -9.92
CA VAL A 421 -23.89 -31.19 -11.18
C VAL A 421 -24.13 -32.67 -10.87
N SER A 422 -24.86 -33.36 -11.73
CA SER A 422 -25.02 -34.82 -11.72
C SER A 422 -25.10 -35.34 -13.16
N GLY A 423 -25.00 -36.66 -13.34
CA GLY A 423 -24.72 -37.30 -14.62
C GLY A 423 -23.28 -37.82 -14.69
N ASP A 424 -23.03 -38.74 -15.62
CA ASP A 424 -21.77 -39.43 -15.77
C ASP A 424 -20.99 -38.97 -17.00
N PHE A 425 -19.66 -38.88 -16.86
CA PHE A 425 -18.73 -38.43 -17.90
C PHE A 425 -17.62 -39.46 -18.07
N PHE A 426 -17.51 -40.02 -19.27
CA PHE A 426 -16.54 -41.05 -19.62
C PHE A 426 -15.60 -40.56 -20.72
N VAL A 427 -14.33 -40.96 -20.66
CA VAL A 427 -13.36 -40.69 -21.72
C VAL A 427 -12.75 -42.01 -22.19
N ASN A 428 -12.80 -42.29 -23.49
CA ASN A 428 -12.50 -43.61 -24.06
C ASN A 428 -13.25 -44.77 -23.35
N GLY A 429 -14.46 -44.51 -22.82
CA GLY A 429 -15.26 -45.47 -22.06
C GLY A 429 -14.94 -45.56 -20.56
N GLU A 430 -13.92 -44.87 -20.06
CA GLU A 430 -13.50 -44.94 -18.65
C GLU A 430 -13.92 -43.70 -17.83
N LYS A 431 -14.24 -43.89 -16.54
CA LYS A 431 -14.47 -42.77 -15.60
C LYS A 431 -13.13 -42.19 -15.10
N VAL A 432 -12.66 -41.14 -15.77
CA VAL A 432 -11.37 -40.48 -15.48
C VAL A 432 -11.47 -39.51 -14.28
N SER A 433 -10.41 -39.44 -13.46
CA SER A 433 -10.30 -38.52 -12.31
C SER A 433 -10.33 -37.05 -12.73
N ASP A 434 -10.76 -36.15 -11.83
CA ASP A 434 -10.78 -34.71 -12.10
C ASP A 434 -9.40 -34.10 -12.41
N ILE A 435 -8.32 -34.71 -11.92
CA ILE A 435 -6.95 -34.23 -12.14
C ILE A 435 -6.51 -34.63 -13.55
N ASP A 436 -6.71 -35.90 -13.91
CA ASP A 436 -6.27 -36.44 -15.20
C ASP A 436 -7.12 -35.91 -16.35
N TYR A 437 -8.43 -35.73 -16.12
CA TYR A 437 -9.34 -35.06 -17.04
C TYR A 437 -8.85 -33.64 -17.36
N LYS A 438 -8.55 -32.83 -16.33
CA LYS A 438 -8.05 -31.46 -16.49
C LYS A 438 -6.65 -31.37 -17.09
N ASN A 439 -5.86 -32.44 -17.06
CA ASN A 439 -4.57 -32.52 -17.75
C ASN A 439 -4.72 -32.78 -19.26
N ALA A 440 -5.84 -33.37 -19.72
CA ALA A 440 -6.09 -33.70 -21.12
C ALA A 440 -7.07 -32.76 -21.85
N THR A 441 -7.79 -31.90 -21.12
CA THR A 441 -8.74 -30.93 -21.69
C THR A 441 -8.15 -29.52 -21.78
N GLY A 442 -8.28 -28.87 -22.93
CA GLY A 442 -8.04 -27.42 -23.09
C GLY A 442 -9.37 -26.64 -23.13
N PHE A 443 -9.39 -25.40 -22.63
CA PHE A 443 -10.58 -24.54 -22.66
C PHE A 443 -10.27 -23.12 -23.13
N VAL A 444 -10.97 -22.67 -24.18
CA VAL A 444 -10.91 -21.31 -24.73
C VAL A 444 -12.20 -20.56 -24.36
N ASP A 445 -12.09 -19.57 -23.47
CA ASP A 445 -13.20 -18.68 -23.08
C ASP A 445 -13.68 -17.78 -24.24
N GLN A 446 -14.88 -17.21 -24.11
CA GLN A 446 -15.48 -16.29 -25.09
C GLN A 446 -14.61 -15.03 -25.33
N GLU A 447 -14.01 -14.46 -24.29
CA GLU A 447 -13.24 -13.21 -24.37
C GLU A 447 -11.71 -13.43 -24.48
N ASP A 448 -11.11 -12.92 -25.57
CA ASP A 448 -9.68 -12.98 -25.85
C ASP A 448 -8.86 -11.94 -25.05
N THR A 449 -8.84 -12.06 -23.72
CA THR A 449 -7.97 -11.22 -22.88
C THR A 449 -6.50 -11.62 -23.02
N MET A 450 -5.65 -10.71 -23.46
CA MET A 450 -4.19 -10.88 -23.59
C MET A 450 -3.49 -9.54 -23.32
N LEU A 451 -2.19 -9.56 -22.98
CA LEU A 451 -1.43 -8.33 -22.75
C LEU A 451 -1.12 -7.64 -24.09
N PRO A 452 -1.59 -6.40 -24.34
CA PRO A 452 -1.50 -5.75 -25.65
C PRO A 452 -0.06 -5.39 -26.06
N THR A 453 0.86 -5.36 -25.09
CA THR A 453 2.28 -5.01 -25.25
C THR A 453 3.18 -6.17 -25.64
N LEU A 454 2.70 -7.42 -25.58
CA LEU A 454 3.47 -8.60 -25.95
C LEU A 454 3.29 -8.93 -27.44
N THR A 455 4.27 -9.64 -28.01
CA THR A 455 4.05 -10.27 -29.32
C THR A 455 3.22 -11.54 -29.20
N VAL A 456 2.71 -12.01 -30.34
CA VAL A 456 2.08 -13.33 -30.48
C VAL A 456 2.99 -14.42 -29.90
N HIS A 457 4.25 -14.49 -30.34
CA HIS A 457 5.23 -15.49 -29.90
C HIS A 457 5.48 -15.41 -28.39
N GLU A 458 5.71 -14.20 -27.84
CA GLU A 458 5.97 -14.04 -26.40
C GLU A 458 4.80 -14.47 -25.52
N THR A 459 3.57 -14.30 -26.01
CA THR A 459 2.36 -14.66 -25.27
C THR A 459 2.18 -16.18 -25.22
N ILE A 460 2.29 -16.84 -26.38
CA ILE A 460 2.23 -18.31 -26.48
C ILE A 460 3.42 -18.95 -25.73
N LEU A 461 4.63 -18.39 -25.86
CA LEU A 461 5.82 -18.83 -25.14
C LEU A 461 5.70 -18.64 -23.63
N THR A 462 5.03 -17.58 -23.14
CA THR A 462 4.82 -17.43 -21.70
C THR A 462 3.82 -18.48 -21.18
N SER A 463 2.77 -18.81 -21.93
CA SER A 463 1.90 -19.96 -21.62
C SER A 463 2.70 -21.26 -21.57
N ALA A 464 3.54 -21.51 -22.59
CA ALA A 464 4.41 -22.68 -22.69
C ALA A 464 5.38 -22.82 -21.50
N LEU A 465 6.09 -21.74 -21.15
CA LEU A 465 7.07 -21.74 -20.08
C LEU A 465 6.46 -21.95 -18.69
N LEU A 466 5.20 -21.58 -18.49
CA LEU A 466 4.45 -21.77 -17.25
C LEU A 466 3.80 -23.16 -17.15
N ARG A 467 3.20 -23.66 -18.24
CA ARG A 467 2.38 -24.89 -18.24
C ARG A 467 3.11 -26.17 -18.62
N LEU A 468 4.10 -26.12 -19.53
CA LEU A 468 4.87 -27.31 -19.92
C LEU A 468 5.77 -27.78 -18.75
N PRO A 469 6.17 -29.06 -18.71
CA PRO A 469 6.87 -29.67 -17.56
C PRO A 469 8.13 -28.93 -17.15
N ARG A 470 8.55 -29.04 -15.89
CA ARG A 470 9.83 -28.49 -15.44
C ARG A 470 11.02 -29.05 -16.23
N ASP A 471 10.92 -30.32 -16.58
CA ASP A 471 12.03 -31.18 -17.03
C ASP A 471 12.32 -31.06 -18.53
N MET A 472 11.39 -30.47 -19.31
CA MET A 472 11.60 -30.15 -20.72
C MET A 472 12.51 -28.93 -20.89
N GLY A 473 13.52 -29.05 -21.76
CA GLY A 473 14.47 -27.99 -22.10
C GLY A 473 13.81 -26.73 -22.64
N ARG A 474 14.49 -25.58 -22.50
CA ARG A 474 13.95 -24.31 -23.00
C ARG A 474 13.84 -24.30 -24.53
N ALA A 475 14.79 -24.92 -25.23
CA ALA A 475 14.78 -25.03 -26.68
C ALA A 475 13.59 -25.90 -27.14
N ALA A 476 13.40 -27.09 -26.57
CA ALA A 476 12.20 -27.92 -26.79
C ALA A 476 10.87 -27.16 -26.57
N LYS A 477 10.77 -26.31 -25.53
CA LYS A 477 9.58 -25.47 -25.31
C LYS A 477 9.38 -24.40 -26.40
N GLU A 478 10.45 -23.75 -26.84
CA GLU A 478 10.40 -22.75 -27.92
C GLU A 478 10.08 -23.39 -29.28
N GLN A 479 10.61 -24.59 -29.55
CA GLN A 479 10.27 -25.42 -30.72
C GLN A 479 8.79 -25.82 -30.73
N ARG A 480 8.22 -26.26 -29.58
CA ARG A 480 6.79 -26.60 -29.45
C ARG A 480 5.88 -25.40 -29.72
N VAL A 481 6.29 -24.18 -29.33
CA VAL A 481 5.57 -22.94 -29.65
C VAL A 481 5.59 -22.66 -31.16
N VAL A 482 6.77 -22.74 -31.79
CA VAL A 482 6.92 -22.55 -33.25
C VAL A 482 6.16 -23.61 -34.06
N GLU A 483 6.00 -24.82 -33.53
CA GLU A 483 5.14 -25.84 -34.13
C GLU A 483 3.67 -25.45 -34.06
N VAL A 484 3.15 -25.11 -32.87
CA VAL A 484 1.76 -24.66 -32.67
C VAL A 484 1.41 -23.42 -33.50
N GLU A 485 2.35 -22.47 -33.63
CA GLU A 485 2.21 -21.30 -34.50
C GLU A 485 2.03 -21.69 -35.99
N LYS A 486 2.65 -22.79 -36.44
CA LYS A 486 2.46 -23.33 -37.80
C LYS A 486 1.16 -24.10 -37.92
N GLN A 487 0.81 -24.94 -36.94
CA GLN A 487 -0.47 -25.68 -36.91
C GLN A 487 -1.68 -24.75 -37.05
N LEU A 488 -1.61 -23.54 -36.47
CA LEU A 488 -2.65 -22.51 -36.49
C LEU A 488 -2.47 -21.44 -37.58
N GLY A 489 -1.47 -21.58 -38.46
CA GLY A 489 -1.17 -20.61 -39.54
C GLY A 489 -0.67 -19.22 -39.09
N ILE A 490 -0.47 -18.99 -37.79
CA ILE A 490 -0.10 -17.69 -37.20
C ILE A 490 1.41 -17.41 -37.13
N HIS A 491 2.27 -18.36 -37.52
CA HIS A 491 3.74 -18.17 -37.52
C HIS A 491 4.20 -16.91 -38.30
N HIS A 492 3.44 -16.47 -39.30
CA HIS A 492 3.75 -15.26 -40.07
C HIS A 492 3.52 -13.94 -39.31
N ILE A 493 2.77 -13.95 -38.21
CA ILE A 493 2.53 -12.80 -37.32
C ILE A 493 3.20 -12.96 -35.94
N ARG A 494 4.05 -13.98 -35.75
CA ARG A 494 4.66 -14.32 -34.45
C ARG A 494 5.36 -13.14 -33.75
N ASP A 495 5.99 -12.26 -34.53
CA ASP A 495 6.75 -11.09 -34.06
C ASP A 495 5.90 -9.80 -34.00
N SER A 496 4.62 -9.87 -34.39
CA SER A 496 3.66 -8.76 -34.30
C SER A 496 3.15 -8.57 -32.87
N LEU A 497 2.94 -7.32 -32.44
CA LEU A 497 2.27 -6.99 -31.19
C LEU A 497 0.79 -7.35 -31.26
N ILE A 498 0.23 -7.87 -30.17
CA ILE A 498 -1.21 -8.16 -30.06
C ILE A 498 -2.03 -6.86 -30.20
N GLY A 499 -1.61 -5.79 -29.50
CA GLY A 499 -2.27 -4.50 -29.53
C GLY A 499 -3.58 -4.46 -28.73
N SER A 500 -4.23 -3.29 -28.73
CA SER A 500 -5.43 -2.98 -27.95
C SER A 500 -6.45 -2.25 -28.82
N GLU A 501 -7.72 -2.65 -28.77
CA GLU A 501 -8.80 -2.08 -29.59
C GLU A 501 -9.06 -0.58 -29.35
N GLU A 502 -8.74 -0.07 -28.15
CA GLU A 502 -8.86 1.35 -27.80
C GLU A 502 -7.63 2.20 -28.17
N GLY A 503 -6.54 1.57 -28.65
CA GLY A 503 -5.23 2.19 -28.78
C GLY A 503 -4.90 2.73 -30.17
N LYS A 504 -4.02 3.74 -30.24
CA LYS A 504 -3.43 4.23 -31.51
C LYS A 504 -2.41 3.27 -32.16
N GLY A 505 -2.20 2.09 -31.58
CA GLY A 505 -1.28 1.06 -32.11
C GLY A 505 -2.02 0.03 -32.95
N ARG A 506 -1.57 -0.20 -34.18
CA ARG A 506 -2.11 -1.24 -35.06
C ARG A 506 -1.69 -2.63 -34.56
N GLY A 507 -2.62 -3.34 -33.92
CA GLY A 507 -2.47 -4.74 -33.49
C GLY A 507 -2.77 -5.76 -34.59
N ILE A 508 -2.93 -7.02 -34.17
CA ILE A 508 -3.42 -8.12 -35.01
C ILE A 508 -4.96 -8.05 -35.18
N SER A 509 -5.50 -8.72 -36.20
CA SER A 509 -6.96 -8.80 -36.41
C SER A 509 -7.66 -9.69 -35.37
N GLY A 510 -8.98 -9.54 -35.22
CA GLY A 510 -9.77 -10.37 -34.30
C GLY A 510 -9.67 -11.87 -34.59
N GLY A 511 -9.70 -12.28 -35.86
CA GLY A 511 -9.55 -13.70 -36.24
C GLY A 511 -8.17 -14.27 -35.92
N GLU A 512 -7.12 -13.45 -36.04
CA GLU A 512 -5.76 -13.81 -35.59
C GLU A 512 -5.69 -13.89 -34.07
N LYS A 513 -6.20 -12.88 -33.36
CA LYS A 513 -6.30 -12.82 -31.89
C LYS A 513 -6.98 -14.08 -31.33
N ARG A 514 -8.06 -14.54 -31.96
CA ARG A 514 -8.75 -15.79 -31.61
C ARG A 514 -7.88 -17.03 -31.79
N ARG A 515 -7.12 -17.11 -32.89
CA ARG A 515 -6.13 -18.19 -33.11
C ARG A 515 -4.97 -18.14 -32.10
N VAL A 516 -4.53 -16.96 -31.64
CA VAL A 516 -3.53 -16.85 -30.55
C VAL A 516 -4.11 -17.35 -29.22
N SER A 517 -5.38 -17.07 -28.94
CA SER A 517 -6.11 -17.60 -27.77
C SER A 517 -6.13 -19.13 -27.78
N ILE A 518 -6.48 -19.74 -28.92
CA ILE A 518 -6.43 -21.19 -29.14
C ILE A 518 -5.00 -21.73 -29.00
N ALA A 519 -3.99 -21.03 -29.54
CA ALA A 519 -2.58 -21.41 -29.43
C ALA A 519 -2.12 -21.52 -27.98
N CYS A 520 -2.52 -20.59 -27.11
CA CYS A 520 -2.11 -20.57 -25.70
C CYS A 520 -2.58 -21.79 -24.90
N GLU A 521 -3.69 -22.43 -25.30
CA GLU A 521 -4.14 -23.71 -24.75
C GLU A 521 -3.50 -24.90 -25.46
N LEU A 522 -3.41 -24.84 -26.80
CA LEU A 522 -2.91 -25.92 -27.65
C LEU A 522 -1.45 -26.32 -27.37
N VAL A 523 -0.62 -25.41 -26.81
CA VAL A 523 0.76 -25.73 -26.41
C VAL A 523 0.84 -26.96 -25.49
N THR A 524 -0.16 -27.15 -24.61
CA THR A 524 -0.21 -28.30 -23.69
C THR A 524 -0.65 -29.62 -24.30
N SER A 525 -0.79 -29.68 -25.64
CA SER A 525 -1.22 -30.87 -26.38
C SER A 525 -2.57 -31.48 -25.92
N PRO A 526 -3.60 -30.72 -25.51
CA PRO A 526 -4.86 -31.28 -25.01
C PRO A 526 -5.56 -32.17 -26.03
N SER A 527 -6.00 -33.35 -25.61
CA SER A 527 -6.68 -34.34 -26.43
C SER A 527 -8.11 -33.93 -26.79
N ILE A 528 -8.78 -33.25 -25.86
CA ILE A 528 -10.11 -32.67 -26.02
C ILE A 528 -9.99 -31.15 -25.91
N LEU A 529 -10.55 -30.40 -26.87
CA LEU A 529 -10.53 -28.94 -26.88
C LEU A 529 -11.95 -28.37 -26.85
N PHE A 530 -12.26 -27.63 -25.78
CA PHE A 530 -13.50 -26.89 -25.62
C PHE A 530 -13.32 -25.42 -26.00
N LEU A 531 -14.25 -24.85 -26.77
CA LEU A 531 -14.25 -23.41 -27.09
C LEU A 531 -15.65 -22.80 -26.92
N ASP A 532 -15.76 -21.70 -26.19
CA ASP A 532 -17.02 -20.97 -26.03
C ASP A 532 -17.14 -19.87 -27.10
N GLU A 533 -18.15 -19.99 -27.98
CA GLU A 533 -18.44 -19.13 -29.12
C GLU A 533 -17.21 -18.65 -29.92
N PRO A 534 -16.44 -19.55 -30.59
CA PRO A 534 -15.19 -19.20 -31.25
C PRO A 534 -15.33 -18.22 -32.43
N THR A 535 -16.55 -17.96 -32.90
CA THR A 535 -16.87 -16.98 -33.96
C THR A 535 -17.44 -15.65 -33.45
N SER A 536 -17.62 -15.49 -32.13
CA SER A 536 -18.25 -14.27 -31.57
C SER A 536 -17.36 -13.04 -31.80
N GLY A 537 -17.97 -11.90 -32.10
CA GLY A 537 -17.28 -10.64 -32.41
C GLY A 537 -16.50 -10.62 -33.74
N LEU A 538 -16.49 -11.70 -34.53
CA LEU A 538 -15.80 -11.78 -35.82
C LEU A 538 -16.72 -11.47 -37.00
N ASP A 539 -16.16 -10.91 -38.07
CA ASP A 539 -16.82 -10.89 -39.37
C ASP A 539 -16.90 -12.30 -39.97
N ALA A 540 -17.82 -12.50 -40.92
CA ALA A 540 -18.12 -13.82 -41.46
C ALA A 540 -16.94 -14.50 -42.20
N TYR A 541 -15.96 -13.75 -42.71
CA TYR A 541 -14.80 -14.32 -43.38
C TYR A 541 -13.77 -14.78 -42.34
N ASN A 542 -13.44 -13.96 -41.35
CA ASN A 542 -12.56 -14.37 -40.26
C ASN A 542 -13.17 -15.48 -39.39
N ALA A 543 -14.50 -15.48 -39.18
CA ALA A 543 -15.20 -16.57 -38.52
C ALA A 543 -15.03 -17.91 -39.25
N TYR A 544 -15.20 -17.92 -40.57
CA TYR A 544 -14.95 -19.11 -41.39
C TYR A 544 -13.49 -19.58 -41.27
N ASN A 545 -12.52 -18.67 -41.40
CA ASN A 545 -11.08 -18.98 -41.29
C ASN A 545 -10.69 -19.53 -39.90
N VAL A 546 -11.42 -19.20 -38.83
CA VAL A 546 -11.21 -19.78 -37.49
C VAL A 546 -11.79 -21.19 -37.42
N ILE A 547 -13.00 -21.44 -37.95
CA ILE A 547 -13.58 -22.79 -37.97
C ILE A 547 -12.81 -23.74 -38.89
N GLU A 548 -12.38 -23.30 -40.09
CA GLU A 548 -11.54 -24.09 -40.99
C GLU A 548 -10.20 -24.52 -40.32
N CYS A 549 -9.65 -23.65 -39.48
CA CYS A 549 -8.48 -23.95 -38.66
C CYS A 549 -8.78 -25.01 -37.58
N LEU A 550 -9.97 -24.97 -36.94
CA LEU A 550 -10.44 -26.03 -36.03
C LEU A 550 -10.71 -27.36 -36.77
N VAL A 551 -11.26 -27.33 -37.99
CA VAL A 551 -11.45 -28.53 -38.84
C VAL A 551 -10.11 -29.18 -39.15
N THR A 552 -9.10 -28.36 -39.47
CA THR A 552 -7.73 -28.81 -39.70
C THR A 552 -7.11 -29.42 -38.44
N LEU A 553 -7.33 -28.80 -37.26
CA LEU A 553 -6.86 -29.35 -35.98
C LEU A 553 -7.51 -30.69 -35.63
N ALA A 554 -8.82 -30.82 -35.82
CA ALA A 554 -9.53 -32.07 -35.61
C ALA A 554 -9.02 -33.14 -36.60
N LYS A 555 -9.20 -32.92 -37.90
CA LYS A 555 -9.05 -33.97 -38.92
C LYS A 555 -7.59 -34.39 -39.17
N THR A 556 -6.64 -33.46 -39.15
CA THR A 556 -5.22 -33.75 -39.38
C THR A 556 -4.55 -34.34 -38.14
N TYR A 557 -4.87 -33.85 -36.94
CA TYR A 557 -4.17 -34.27 -35.71
C TYR A 557 -4.96 -35.27 -34.86
N LYS A 558 -6.21 -35.61 -35.20
CA LYS A 558 -7.10 -36.50 -34.44
C LYS A 558 -7.44 -35.99 -33.03
N ARG A 559 -7.59 -34.67 -32.87
CA ARG A 559 -8.15 -34.04 -31.67
C ARG A 559 -9.68 -34.11 -31.66
N THR A 560 -10.26 -34.15 -30.47
CA THR A 560 -11.73 -34.05 -30.28
C THR A 560 -12.07 -32.59 -30.02
N VAL A 561 -12.86 -31.94 -30.89
CA VAL A 561 -13.14 -30.49 -30.81
C VAL A 561 -14.62 -30.24 -30.56
N ILE A 562 -14.93 -29.53 -29.48
CA ILE A 562 -16.30 -29.24 -29.02
C ILE A 562 -16.44 -27.74 -28.83
N PHE A 563 -17.43 -27.10 -29.47
CA PHE A 563 -17.66 -25.67 -29.28
C PHE A 563 -19.14 -25.27 -29.28
N THR A 564 -19.46 -24.21 -28.54
CA THR A 564 -20.75 -23.52 -28.64
C THR A 564 -20.73 -22.56 -29.83
N ILE A 565 -21.86 -22.38 -30.53
CA ILE A 565 -21.96 -21.37 -31.59
C ILE A 565 -23.38 -20.79 -31.67
N HIS A 566 -23.47 -19.54 -32.14
CA HIS A 566 -24.70 -18.77 -32.28
C HIS A 566 -24.82 -18.25 -33.71
N GLN A 567 -25.94 -18.58 -34.39
CA GLN A 567 -26.26 -18.15 -35.76
C GLN A 567 -25.09 -18.22 -36.77
N PRO A 568 -24.45 -19.41 -36.94
CA PRO A 568 -23.43 -19.60 -37.96
C PRO A 568 -24.03 -19.56 -39.37
N ARG A 569 -23.28 -18.99 -40.33
CA ARG A 569 -23.65 -19.06 -41.76
C ARG A 569 -23.60 -20.49 -42.27
N SER A 570 -24.41 -20.80 -43.28
CA SER A 570 -24.51 -22.13 -43.91
C SER A 570 -23.17 -22.73 -44.36
N ASN A 571 -22.22 -21.92 -44.82
CA ASN A 571 -20.87 -22.38 -45.20
C ASN A 571 -19.98 -22.78 -43.99
N ILE A 572 -20.32 -22.31 -42.79
CA ILE A 572 -19.70 -22.75 -41.52
C ILE A 572 -20.41 -24.00 -41.00
N VAL A 573 -21.74 -24.06 -41.13
CA VAL A 573 -22.55 -25.22 -40.71
C VAL A 573 -22.12 -26.49 -41.44
N ALA A 574 -21.85 -26.40 -42.75
CA ALA A 574 -21.38 -27.51 -43.58
C ALA A 574 -19.99 -28.09 -43.16
N LEU A 575 -19.32 -27.51 -42.16
CA LEU A 575 -18.06 -28.00 -41.61
C LEU A 575 -18.21 -28.83 -40.31
N PHE A 576 -19.42 -28.91 -39.72
CA PHE A 576 -19.63 -29.68 -38.48
C PHE A 576 -19.91 -31.15 -38.78
N ASP A 577 -19.29 -32.07 -38.04
CA ASP A 577 -19.53 -33.51 -38.18
C ASP A 577 -20.71 -33.96 -37.31
N ARG A 578 -20.78 -33.51 -36.06
CA ARG A 578 -21.88 -33.74 -35.10
C ARG A 578 -22.50 -32.43 -34.59
N LEU A 579 -23.78 -32.49 -34.23
CA LEU A 579 -24.57 -31.37 -33.72
C LEU A 579 -25.31 -31.78 -32.43
N ILE A 580 -25.23 -30.91 -31.43
CA ILE A 580 -26.06 -30.93 -30.22
C ILE A 580 -26.92 -29.66 -30.21
N LEU A 581 -28.24 -29.81 -30.24
CA LEU A 581 -29.20 -28.71 -30.21
C LEU A 581 -29.90 -28.66 -28.85
N LEU A 582 -29.72 -27.56 -28.12
CA LEU A 582 -30.31 -27.35 -26.79
C LEU A 582 -31.43 -26.31 -26.82
N ALA A 583 -32.50 -26.56 -26.06
CA ALA A 583 -33.59 -25.61 -25.84
C ALA A 583 -34.00 -25.61 -24.36
N ARG A 584 -33.93 -24.44 -23.71
CA ARG A 584 -34.19 -24.24 -22.26
C ARG A 584 -33.56 -25.33 -21.35
N GLY A 585 -32.35 -25.80 -21.67
CA GLY A 585 -31.63 -26.81 -20.89
C GLY A 585 -32.00 -28.28 -21.16
N LYS A 586 -32.91 -28.56 -22.09
CA LYS A 586 -33.21 -29.91 -22.60
C LYS A 586 -32.54 -30.14 -23.97
N THR A 587 -32.24 -31.39 -24.30
CA THR A 587 -31.76 -31.79 -25.65
C THR A 587 -32.92 -31.93 -26.62
N VAL A 588 -32.85 -31.23 -27.76
CA VAL A 588 -33.80 -31.34 -28.88
C VAL A 588 -33.22 -32.18 -30.04
N TYR A 589 -31.89 -32.23 -30.15
CA TYR A 589 -31.17 -33.12 -31.06
C TYR A 589 -29.76 -33.37 -30.51
N SER A 590 -29.23 -34.58 -30.66
CA SER A 590 -27.81 -34.90 -30.42
C SER A 590 -27.45 -36.07 -31.32
N GLY A 591 -26.57 -35.85 -32.31
CA GLY A 591 -26.26 -36.81 -33.38
C GLY A 591 -25.43 -36.22 -34.53
N PRO A 592 -25.18 -36.98 -35.61
CA PRO A 592 -24.48 -36.50 -36.80
C PRO A 592 -25.23 -35.35 -37.50
N LEU A 593 -24.54 -34.37 -38.07
CA LEU A 593 -25.22 -33.24 -38.74
C LEU A 593 -26.02 -33.69 -39.97
N HIS A 594 -25.52 -34.66 -40.74
CA HIS A 594 -26.14 -35.10 -41.99
C HIS A 594 -27.53 -35.75 -41.81
N GLN A 595 -27.84 -36.27 -40.61
CA GLN A 595 -29.15 -36.87 -40.28
C GLN A 595 -30.13 -35.84 -39.69
N CYS A 596 -29.64 -34.63 -39.39
CA CYS A 596 -30.42 -33.61 -38.69
C CYS A 596 -31.60 -33.12 -39.53
N GLN A 597 -31.40 -32.88 -40.83
CA GLN A 597 -32.48 -32.41 -41.70
C GLN A 597 -33.57 -33.49 -41.84
N ASP A 598 -33.20 -34.71 -42.23
CA ASP A 598 -34.11 -35.86 -42.33
C ASP A 598 -34.92 -36.10 -41.05
N TYR A 599 -34.31 -35.92 -39.87
CA TYR A 599 -35.01 -36.00 -38.59
C TYR A 599 -36.10 -34.93 -38.44
N PHE A 600 -35.76 -33.64 -38.63
CA PHE A 600 -36.73 -32.56 -38.50
C PHE A 600 -37.82 -32.59 -39.57
N ASP A 601 -37.49 -33.05 -40.80
CA ASP A 601 -38.47 -33.31 -41.86
C ASP A 601 -39.47 -34.41 -41.44
N ARG A 602 -39.01 -35.53 -40.85
CA ARG A 602 -39.89 -36.62 -40.37
C ARG A 602 -40.86 -36.17 -39.27
N ILE A 603 -40.43 -35.29 -38.36
CA ILE A 603 -41.29 -34.78 -37.28
C ILE A 603 -42.13 -33.55 -37.66
N GLY A 604 -42.13 -33.15 -38.94
CA GLY A 604 -42.99 -32.10 -39.49
C GLY A 604 -42.44 -30.68 -39.43
N TYR A 605 -41.18 -30.50 -39.03
CA TYR A 605 -40.49 -29.21 -38.91
C TYR A 605 -39.48 -29.02 -40.05
N SER A 606 -39.97 -29.07 -41.30
CA SER A 606 -39.13 -28.92 -42.49
C SER A 606 -38.53 -27.52 -42.63
N CYS A 607 -37.22 -27.47 -42.92
CA CYS A 607 -36.51 -26.23 -43.21
C CYS A 607 -36.93 -25.67 -44.59
N PRO A 608 -37.41 -24.42 -44.71
CA PRO A 608 -37.82 -23.85 -45.99
C PRO A 608 -36.66 -23.77 -47.01
N PRO A 609 -36.92 -23.99 -48.31
CA PRO A 609 -35.88 -23.97 -49.33
C PRO A 609 -35.23 -22.58 -49.44
N GLY A 610 -33.90 -22.54 -49.37
CA GLY A 610 -33.12 -21.31 -49.39
C GLY A 610 -32.94 -20.63 -48.02
N PHE A 611 -33.52 -21.18 -46.95
CA PHE A 611 -33.25 -20.74 -45.58
C PHE A 611 -31.98 -21.42 -45.02
N ASN A 612 -31.32 -20.79 -44.04
CA ASN A 612 -30.16 -21.38 -43.37
C ASN A 612 -30.62 -22.34 -42.26
N ILE A 613 -30.27 -23.63 -42.35
CA ILE A 613 -30.71 -24.65 -41.39
C ILE A 613 -30.34 -24.30 -39.94
N ALA A 614 -29.17 -23.69 -39.68
CA ALA A 614 -28.80 -23.29 -38.32
C ALA A 614 -29.66 -22.15 -37.76
N ASP A 615 -30.06 -21.19 -38.59
CA ASP A 615 -30.97 -20.13 -38.17
C ASP A 615 -32.38 -20.69 -37.93
N TYR A 616 -32.85 -21.60 -38.80
CA TYR A 616 -34.14 -22.29 -38.63
C TYR A 616 -34.20 -23.09 -37.31
N LEU A 617 -33.15 -23.85 -36.99
CA LEU A 617 -33.06 -24.59 -35.74
C LEU A 617 -32.97 -23.66 -34.52
N VAL A 618 -32.29 -22.52 -34.62
CA VAL A 618 -32.27 -21.52 -33.54
C VAL A 618 -33.67 -20.92 -33.33
N ASP A 619 -34.36 -20.49 -34.39
CA ASP A 619 -35.72 -19.92 -34.32
C ASP A 619 -36.73 -20.94 -33.75
N LEU A 620 -36.64 -22.21 -34.17
CA LEU A 620 -37.42 -23.31 -33.60
C LEU A 620 -37.20 -23.42 -32.08
N THR A 621 -35.94 -23.48 -31.63
CA THR A 621 -35.63 -23.56 -30.19
C THR A 621 -36.00 -22.30 -29.38
N MET A 622 -36.16 -21.13 -30.03
CA MET A 622 -36.67 -19.92 -29.37
C MET A 622 -38.18 -20.01 -29.08
N HIS A 623 -38.97 -20.51 -30.03
CA HIS A 623 -40.43 -20.51 -29.93
C HIS A 623 -41.00 -21.72 -29.18
N ALA A 624 -40.30 -22.85 -29.18
CA ALA A 624 -40.73 -24.11 -28.60
C ALA A 624 -41.25 -24.02 -27.15
N GLY A 625 -40.73 -23.10 -26.35
CA GLY A 625 -41.10 -22.99 -24.94
C GLY A 625 -42.39 -22.21 -24.63
N ASN A 626 -43.21 -21.86 -25.62
CA ASN A 626 -44.46 -21.12 -25.42
C ASN A 626 -45.68 -22.05 -25.60
N MET A 627 -46.69 -21.93 -24.73
CA MET A 627 -47.95 -22.66 -24.90
C MET A 627 -48.72 -22.12 -26.11
N THR A 628 -49.07 -23.01 -27.05
CA THR A 628 -50.05 -22.73 -28.10
C THR A 628 -51.45 -23.03 -27.57
N SER A 629 -52.13 -22.02 -27.04
CA SER A 629 -53.57 -22.09 -26.80
C SER A 629 -54.31 -22.11 -28.15
N PHE A 630 -54.78 -23.29 -28.56
CA PHE A 630 -55.90 -23.37 -29.50
C PHE A 630 -57.15 -22.89 -28.75
N ASP A 631 -57.67 -21.73 -29.14
CA ASP A 631 -58.84 -21.10 -28.52
C ASP A 631 -60.05 -21.27 -29.46
N ASP A 632 -60.80 -22.35 -29.27
CA ASP A 632 -61.95 -22.70 -30.09
C ASP A 632 -63.22 -21.92 -29.67
N GLY A 633 -63.37 -20.73 -30.25
CA GLY A 633 -64.66 -20.21 -30.72
C GLY A 633 -65.65 -19.60 -29.72
N ALA A 634 -65.75 -18.26 -29.74
CA ALA A 634 -66.97 -17.54 -29.38
C ALA A 634 -67.17 -16.26 -30.22
N LEU A 635 -68.29 -16.21 -30.95
CA LEU A 635 -68.78 -15.12 -31.83
C LEU A 635 -68.78 -13.72 -31.14
N PHE A 636 -68.66 -12.57 -31.82
CA PHE A 636 -69.42 -12.08 -32.99
C PHE A 636 -68.76 -10.87 -33.72
N ALA A 637 -69.07 -10.72 -35.02
CA ALA A 637 -69.03 -9.49 -35.85
C ALA A 637 -67.66 -8.77 -36.06
N ASP A 638 -67.35 -8.16 -37.22
CA ASP A 638 -68.09 -8.05 -38.49
C ASP A 638 -67.14 -8.16 -39.69
N GLY A 639 -67.65 -8.51 -40.89
CA GLY A 639 -66.84 -9.14 -41.93
C GLY A 639 -66.22 -8.25 -43.03
N ALA A 640 -65.19 -8.77 -43.73
CA ALA A 640 -65.03 -8.62 -45.19
C ALA A 640 -63.88 -9.49 -45.80
N SER A 641 -64.23 -10.31 -46.80
CA SER A 641 -63.34 -10.90 -47.85
C SER A 641 -62.17 -11.83 -47.46
N VAL A 642 -62.06 -12.95 -48.19
CA VAL A 642 -60.94 -13.91 -48.13
C VAL A 642 -60.24 -14.00 -49.49
N GLY A 643 -58.91 -13.97 -49.48
CA GLY A 643 -58.01 -14.21 -50.61
C GLY A 643 -56.70 -14.82 -50.08
N PRO A 644 -56.02 -15.71 -50.82
CA PRO A 644 -55.26 -16.78 -50.17
C PRO A 644 -53.77 -16.47 -49.92
N SER A 645 -53.18 -17.36 -49.13
CA SER A 645 -51.77 -17.81 -49.13
C SER A 645 -51.01 -17.61 -47.82
N SER A 646 -50.64 -18.76 -47.27
CA SER A 646 -49.48 -19.02 -46.42
C SER A 646 -48.31 -18.02 -46.50
N THR A 647 -48.01 -17.37 -45.38
CA THR A 647 -46.66 -17.36 -44.75
C THR A 647 -46.74 -16.82 -43.32
N ARG A 648 -46.10 -17.48 -42.36
CA ARG A 648 -46.12 -17.09 -40.93
C ARG A 648 -45.12 -15.96 -40.69
N ALA A 649 -45.45 -14.75 -41.16
CA ALA A 649 -44.54 -13.61 -41.17
C ALA A 649 -44.12 -13.15 -39.76
N VAL A 650 -42.84 -13.37 -39.42
CA VAL A 650 -42.24 -12.93 -38.16
C VAL A 650 -42.10 -11.40 -38.14
N LYS A 651 -42.66 -10.76 -37.10
CA LYS A 651 -42.74 -9.30 -36.98
C LYS A 651 -41.66 -8.79 -36.02
N SER A 652 -40.48 -8.49 -36.56
CA SER A 652 -39.37 -7.90 -35.79
C SER A 652 -39.71 -6.49 -35.29
N ILE A 653 -39.78 -6.29 -33.98
CA ILE A 653 -39.95 -4.98 -33.33
C ILE A 653 -38.69 -4.68 -32.51
N ALA A 654 -38.17 -3.46 -32.64
CA ALA A 654 -36.99 -3.00 -31.91
C ALA A 654 -37.32 -2.72 -30.43
N SER A 655 -36.36 -3.02 -29.55
CA SER A 655 -36.47 -2.80 -28.11
C SER A 655 -36.55 -1.31 -27.76
N ILE A 656 -37.62 -0.91 -27.06
CA ILE A 656 -37.71 0.38 -26.36
C ILE A 656 -37.55 0.11 -24.87
N SER A 657 -36.59 0.76 -24.22
CA SER A 657 -36.43 0.74 -22.76
C SER A 657 -37.58 1.51 -22.10
N GLY A 658 -38.24 0.90 -21.12
CA GLY A 658 -39.38 1.51 -20.44
C GLY A 658 -38.99 2.53 -19.36
N SER A 659 -39.89 3.49 -19.12
CA SER A 659 -39.86 4.39 -17.97
C SER A 659 -41.29 4.72 -17.52
N ILE A 660 -41.64 4.36 -16.30
CA ILE A 660 -42.87 4.74 -15.56
C ILE A 660 -42.42 4.92 -14.09
N GLY A 661 -42.90 5.89 -13.30
CA GLY A 661 -43.98 6.85 -13.58
C GLY A 661 -43.90 8.12 -12.72
N ASP A 662 -45.06 8.69 -12.44
CA ASP A 662 -45.29 10.08 -11.98
C ASP A 662 -44.97 10.35 -10.49
N ASP A 663 -44.82 11.63 -10.10
CA ASP A 663 -45.91 12.33 -9.38
C ASP A 663 -45.78 13.88 -9.34
N SER A 664 -46.93 14.56 -9.31
CA SER A 664 -47.28 15.86 -8.67
C SER A 664 -46.59 17.22 -9.00
N THR A 665 -47.46 18.19 -9.35
CA THR A 665 -47.55 19.62 -8.89
C THR A 665 -46.72 20.79 -9.48
N VAL A 666 -47.49 21.76 -10.03
CA VAL A 666 -47.47 23.25 -9.84
C VAL A 666 -46.45 24.17 -10.58
N ASP A 667 -47.02 25.09 -11.37
CA ASP A 667 -46.63 26.46 -11.81
C ASP A 667 -45.19 26.88 -12.17
N GLY A 668 -45.02 27.83 -13.12
CA GLY A 668 -43.71 28.50 -13.29
C GLY A 668 -43.31 29.24 -14.58
N SER A 669 -44.23 29.87 -15.32
CA SER A 669 -43.97 31.00 -16.26
C SER A 669 -42.65 31.09 -17.12
N SER A 670 -42.83 31.03 -18.45
CA SER A 670 -42.28 31.98 -19.46
C SER A 670 -40.86 31.85 -20.09
N SER A 671 -40.79 32.39 -21.31
CA SER A 671 -39.63 32.93 -22.06
C SER A 671 -38.66 32.00 -22.83
N ARG A 672 -38.64 32.20 -24.16
CA ARG A 672 -37.49 32.03 -25.09
C ARG A 672 -36.61 33.30 -24.99
N PRO A 673 -35.30 33.35 -25.40
CA PRO A 673 -34.85 32.87 -26.73
C PRO A 673 -33.35 32.49 -26.96
N LYS A 674 -33.06 32.03 -28.20
CA LYS A 674 -31.80 32.20 -29.01
C LYS A 674 -30.47 31.48 -28.65
N ASN A 675 -30.15 30.49 -29.52
CA ASN A 675 -28.92 30.34 -30.34
C ASN A 675 -27.67 29.50 -29.92
N LYS A 676 -27.22 28.71 -30.91
CA LYS A 676 -25.84 28.26 -31.26
C LYS A 676 -25.11 27.16 -30.43
N ARG A 677 -25.34 25.90 -30.81
CA ARG A 677 -24.31 24.91 -31.28
C ARG A 677 -24.96 24.19 -32.49
N ARG A 678 -24.39 24.01 -33.68
CA ARG A 678 -23.01 23.76 -34.17
C ARG A 678 -22.63 22.27 -34.10
N ASP A 679 -23.31 21.47 -34.93
CA ASP A 679 -23.11 20.04 -35.10
C ASP A 679 -21.74 19.67 -35.67
N SER A 680 -21.31 18.43 -35.43
CA SER A 680 -20.03 17.89 -35.90
C SER A 680 -20.13 17.25 -37.29
N VAL A 681 -19.02 17.20 -38.01
CA VAL A 681 -18.95 16.72 -39.41
C VAL A 681 -19.34 15.25 -39.56
N ARG A 682 -19.14 14.42 -38.52
CA ARG A 682 -19.37 12.96 -38.56
C ARG A 682 -20.83 12.61 -38.91
N THR A 683 -21.79 13.31 -38.33
CA THR A 683 -23.24 13.10 -38.55
C THR A 683 -23.70 13.43 -39.98
N ARG A 684 -22.83 14.01 -40.82
CA ARG A 684 -23.13 14.35 -42.23
C ARG A 684 -22.63 13.29 -43.22
N GLN A 685 -21.70 12.41 -42.85
CA GLN A 685 -21.16 11.39 -43.76
C GLN A 685 -21.96 10.08 -43.75
N GLU A 686 -22.60 9.74 -42.63
CA GLU A 686 -23.35 8.48 -42.45
C GLU A 686 -24.74 8.48 -43.12
N ARG A 687 -25.12 9.54 -43.85
CA ARG A 687 -26.46 9.72 -44.44
C ARG A 687 -26.56 9.73 -45.97
N GLU A 688 -25.45 9.56 -46.70
CA GLU A 688 -25.43 9.69 -48.18
C GLU A 688 -24.94 8.44 -48.94
N LEU A 689 -24.89 7.26 -48.30
CA LEU A 689 -24.33 6.02 -48.90
C LEU A 689 -25.34 4.93 -49.32
N TYR A 690 -26.62 5.26 -49.52
CA TYR A 690 -27.59 4.36 -50.18
C TYR A 690 -28.57 5.07 -51.13
N THR A 691 -28.07 5.64 -52.23
CA THR A 691 -28.87 5.77 -53.47
C THR A 691 -28.05 5.42 -54.71
N ARG A 692 -28.63 4.63 -55.62
CA ARG A 692 -27.99 4.14 -56.87
C ARG A 692 -28.54 4.93 -58.05
N ARG A 693 -27.69 5.65 -58.80
CA ARG A 693 -28.09 6.43 -59.99
C ARG A 693 -27.50 5.82 -61.28
N LYS A 694 -28.22 5.95 -62.40
CA LYS A 694 -27.82 5.43 -63.73
C LYS A 694 -26.95 6.43 -64.52
N GLN A 695 -26.24 5.92 -65.51
CA GLN A 695 -25.42 6.63 -66.51
C GLN A 695 -26.21 7.61 -67.39
N PRO A 696 -25.52 8.45 -68.18
CA PRO A 696 -25.41 8.12 -69.62
C PRO A 696 -23.96 8.14 -70.18
N THR A 697 -23.88 7.78 -71.47
CA THR A 697 -22.82 7.93 -72.50
C THR A 697 -21.76 9.04 -72.27
N GLU A 698 -20.48 8.92 -72.64
CA GLU A 698 -19.71 7.91 -73.44
C GLU A 698 -18.18 7.96 -73.08
N THR A 699 -17.12 7.62 -73.84
CA THR A 699 -16.85 7.39 -75.29
C THR A 699 -15.57 6.54 -75.53
N ALA A 700 -15.46 5.88 -76.70
CA ALA A 700 -14.28 5.45 -77.48
C ALA A 700 -12.90 5.08 -76.84
N ALA A 701 -12.52 3.79 -76.92
CA ALA A 701 -11.23 3.20 -77.41
C ALA A 701 -11.11 1.71 -76.98
N SER A 702 -11.30 0.72 -77.87
CA SER A 702 -10.23 0.01 -78.62
C SER A 702 -9.09 -0.51 -77.72
N SER A 703 -8.96 -1.79 -77.37
CA SER A 703 -8.72 -3.02 -78.19
C SER A 703 -8.46 -4.21 -77.23
N ASP A 704 -8.51 -5.52 -77.53
CA ASP A 704 -9.05 -6.37 -78.62
C ASP A 704 -9.10 -7.86 -78.12
N ALA A 705 -9.98 -8.71 -78.69
CA ALA A 705 -10.18 -10.18 -78.51
C ALA A 705 -10.36 -10.79 -77.08
N GLY A 706 -11.14 -11.86 -76.84
CA GLY A 706 -12.08 -12.62 -77.70
C GLY A 706 -12.80 -13.76 -76.93
N ASP A 707 -13.92 -14.27 -77.49
CA ASP A 707 -14.74 -15.48 -77.20
C ASP A 707 -15.26 -15.74 -75.75
N GLU A 708 -16.58 -15.72 -75.45
CA GLU A 708 -17.65 -16.76 -75.64
C GLU A 708 -17.41 -18.09 -74.88
N ILE A 709 -18.40 -18.85 -74.37
CA ILE A 709 -19.88 -18.91 -74.46
C ILE A 709 -20.48 -18.79 -73.03
N GLY A 710 -21.71 -18.35 -72.70
CA GLY A 710 -22.91 -17.90 -73.43
C GLY A 710 -24.13 -17.85 -72.45
N ALA A 711 -25.41 -17.86 -72.90
CA ALA A 711 -26.58 -17.77 -71.99
C ALA A 711 -27.93 -18.30 -72.55
N TYR A 712 -28.86 -18.70 -71.64
CA TYR A 712 -30.27 -18.94 -71.94
C TYR A 712 -31.23 -18.22 -70.97
N LYS A 713 -32.38 -17.77 -71.49
CA LYS A 713 -33.50 -17.16 -70.74
C LYS A 713 -34.72 -18.09 -70.78
N LEU A 714 -35.63 -17.92 -69.81
CA LEU A 714 -37.01 -18.43 -69.86
C LEU A 714 -38.03 -17.31 -69.64
N GLN A 715 -39.28 -17.55 -70.05
CA GLN A 715 -40.26 -16.51 -70.39
C GLN A 715 -41.61 -16.76 -69.70
N LYS A 716 -42.34 -15.68 -69.39
CA LYS A 716 -43.65 -15.72 -68.73
C LYS A 716 -44.78 -16.18 -69.67
N GLN A 717 -45.79 -16.85 -69.12
CA GLN A 717 -47.17 -16.79 -69.60
C GLN A 717 -48.18 -16.84 -68.43
N SER A 718 -49.48 -16.75 -68.74
CA SER A 718 -50.57 -16.35 -67.82
C SER A 718 -51.56 -17.51 -67.54
N PRO A 719 -52.44 -17.43 -66.51
CA PRO A 719 -53.19 -18.57 -66.01
C PRO A 719 -54.57 -18.79 -66.67
N GLY A 720 -55.17 -19.96 -66.46
CA GLY A 720 -56.58 -20.23 -66.81
C GLY A 720 -57.16 -21.53 -66.23
N LEU A 721 -58.38 -21.41 -65.68
CA LEU A 721 -59.42 -22.42 -65.39
C LEU A 721 -59.12 -23.61 -64.46
N ALA A 722 -60.12 -23.94 -63.64
CA ALA A 722 -60.30 -25.20 -62.92
C ALA A 722 -61.67 -25.82 -63.28
N PRO A 723 -61.84 -27.15 -63.12
CA PRO A 723 -63.11 -27.73 -62.70
C PRO A 723 -62.86 -28.80 -61.57
N PRO A 724 -63.80 -29.69 -61.12
CA PRO A 724 -64.19 -29.65 -59.71
C PRO A 724 -64.17 -31.01 -58.95
N ASN A 725 -64.59 -30.91 -57.67
CA ASN A 725 -64.73 -31.92 -56.60
C ASN A 725 -64.96 -33.42 -56.94
N GLY A 726 -64.29 -34.26 -56.13
CA GLY A 726 -64.70 -35.59 -55.63
C GLY A 726 -63.73 -35.94 -54.48
N SER A 727 -64.15 -35.98 -53.21
CA SER A 727 -65.00 -36.96 -52.51
C SER A 727 -64.16 -38.03 -51.77
N ASP A 728 -64.15 -37.86 -50.45
CA ASP A 728 -64.10 -38.88 -49.38
C ASP A 728 -62.77 -39.62 -49.02
N GLU A 729 -62.39 -39.40 -47.76
CA GLU A 729 -61.85 -40.34 -46.75
C GLU A 729 -60.71 -41.32 -47.08
N HIS A 730 -59.57 -41.12 -46.41
CA HIS A 730 -59.04 -42.16 -45.53
C HIS A 730 -58.29 -41.59 -44.31
N ASP A 731 -58.51 -42.18 -43.14
CA ASP A 731 -57.93 -41.75 -41.87
C ASP A 731 -56.43 -42.06 -41.75
N GLY A 732 -55.69 -41.12 -41.17
CA GLY A 732 -54.33 -41.29 -40.68
C GLY A 732 -54.23 -40.72 -39.26
N LEU A 733 -54.66 -41.51 -38.27
CA LEU A 733 -54.81 -41.08 -36.88
C LEU A 733 -53.54 -40.44 -36.30
N LEU A 734 -53.63 -39.15 -35.96
CA LEU A 734 -52.69 -38.50 -35.07
C LEU A 734 -52.84 -39.06 -33.64
N PRO A 735 -51.73 -39.22 -32.88
CA PRO A 735 -51.81 -39.59 -31.47
C PRO A 735 -52.56 -38.51 -30.65
N PRO A 736 -53.17 -38.87 -29.51
CA PRO A 736 -54.05 -37.98 -28.77
C PRO A 736 -53.32 -36.75 -28.21
N ALA A 737 -54.05 -35.63 -28.12
CA ALA A 737 -53.51 -34.33 -27.73
C ALA A 737 -52.81 -34.34 -26.36
N THR A 738 -51.47 -34.32 -26.38
CA THR A 738 -50.65 -34.12 -25.19
C THR A 738 -50.67 -32.65 -24.77
N THR A 739 -51.13 -32.37 -23.55
CA THR A 739 -51.11 -31.03 -22.92
C THR A 739 -49.69 -30.63 -22.47
N GLY A 740 -48.80 -30.44 -23.43
CA GLY A 740 -47.41 -30.00 -23.23
C GLY A 740 -47.05 -28.72 -24.00
N THR A 741 -45.82 -28.24 -23.86
CA THR A 741 -45.28 -27.20 -24.76
C THR A 741 -44.68 -27.84 -26.02
N ASP A 742 -44.52 -27.05 -27.08
CA ASP A 742 -43.87 -27.46 -28.34
C ASP A 742 -42.44 -28.01 -28.08
N LEU A 743 -41.76 -27.50 -27.05
CA LEU A 743 -40.50 -28.02 -26.51
C LEU A 743 -40.61 -29.44 -25.94
N ASP A 744 -41.69 -29.77 -25.24
CA ASP A 744 -41.87 -31.09 -24.65
C ASP A 744 -42.15 -32.14 -25.73
N LEU A 745 -42.89 -31.77 -26.77
CA LEU A 745 -43.06 -32.58 -27.98
C LEU A 745 -41.72 -32.81 -28.69
N LEU A 746 -40.94 -31.75 -28.95
CA LEU A 746 -39.64 -31.85 -29.60
C LEU A 746 -38.64 -32.74 -28.83
N VAL A 747 -38.61 -32.65 -27.49
CA VAL A 747 -37.74 -33.45 -26.63
C VAL A 747 -38.20 -34.92 -26.59
N HIS A 748 -39.50 -35.16 -26.47
CA HIS A 748 -40.07 -36.51 -26.49
C HIS A 748 -39.84 -37.21 -27.84
N SER A 749 -40.03 -36.49 -28.95
CA SER A 749 -39.74 -36.96 -30.31
C SER A 749 -38.27 -37.34 -30.49
N TYR A 750 -37.34 -36.58 -29.89
CA TYR A 750 -35.93 -36.95 -29.90
C TYR A 750 -35.69 -38.23 -29.08
N GLN A 751 -36.23 -38.31 -27.86
CA GLN A 751 -36.08 -39.48 -26.98
C GLN A 751 -36.64 -40.78 -27.57
N GLN A 752 -37.66 -40.71 -28.43
CA GLN A 752 -38.21 -41.86 -29.16
C GLN A 752 -37.55 -42.14 -30.52
N SER A 753 -36.57 -41.34 -30.94
CA SER A 753 -35.95 -41.48 -32.27
C SER A 753 -34.84 -42.54 -32.33
N ASP A 754 -34.68 -43.15 -33.51
CA ASP A 754 -33.55 -44.02 -33.85
C ASP A 754 -32.20 -43.40 -33.49
N ILE A 755 -32.07 -42.07 -33.62
CA ILE A 755 -30.84 -41.31 -33.38
C ILE A 755 -30.50 -41.28 -31.89
N ALA A 756 -31.49 -41.14 -31.00
CA ALA A 756 -31.28 -41.23 -29.56
C ALA A 756 -30.97 -42.67 -29.11
N GLY A 757 -31.62 -43.67 -29.71
CA GLY A 757 -31.32 -45.10 -29.49
C GLY A 757 -29.88 -45.43 -29.88
N ASN A 758 -29.50 -45.17 -31.14
CA ASN A 758 -28.14 -45.36 -31.64
C ASN A 758 -27.10 -44.62 -30.78
N THR A 759 -27.40 -43.39 -30.33
CA THR A 759 -26.51 -42.63 -29.44
C THR A 759 -26.34 -43.30 -28.06
N HIS A 760 -27.39 -43.94 -27.54
CA HIS A 760 -27.31 -44.69 -26.27
C HIS A 760 -26.50 -45.99 -26.46
N ASP A 761 -26.77 -46.74 -27.52
CA ASP A 761 -26.08 -47.99 -27.85
C ASP A 761 -24.58 -47.76 -28.17
N GLU A 762 -24.23 -46.68 -28.89
CA GLU A 762 -22.85 -46.25 -29.15
C GLU A 762 -22.09 -45.95 -27.84
N ILE A 763 -22.73 -45.34 -26.84
CA ILE A 763 -22.12 -45.12 -25.52
C ILE A 763 -21.95 -46.47 -24.79
N GLN A 764 -23.00 -47.29 -24.73
CA GLN A 764 -22.98 -48.56 -24.00
C GLN A 764 -21.92 -49.52 -24.56
N GLN A 765 -21.79 -49.62 -25.88
CA GLN A 765 -20.73 -50.39 -26.54
C GLN A 765 -19.32 -49.87 -26.20
N ALA A 766 -19.14 -48.56 -26.07
CA ALA A 766 -17.85 -47.98 -25.67
C ALA A 766 -17.51 -48.28 -24.18
N LEU A 767 -18.51 -48.31 -23.30
CA LEU A 767 -18.33 -48.72 -21.89
C LEU A 767 -17.98 -50.20 -21.78
N GLU A 768 -18.68 -51.07 -22.51
CA GLU A 768 -18.43 -52.51 -22.51
C GLU A 768 -17.07 -52.87 -23.12
N ALA A 769 -16.66 -52.19 -24.20
CA ALA A 769 -15.33 -52.34 -24.79
C ALA A 769 -14.20 -51.95 -23.80
N ALA A 770 -14.34 -50.81 -23.11
CA ALA A 770 -13.37 -50.36 -22.12
C ALA A 770 -13.30 -51.26 -20.88
N ALA A 771 -14.43 -51.82 -20.45
CA ALA A 771 -14.48 -52.82 -19.38
C ALA A 771 -13.82 -54.13 -19.80
N ALA A 772 -13.98 -54.55 -21.06
CA ALA A 772 -13.36 -55.75 -21.60
C ALA A 772 -11.82 -55.64 -21.72
N THR A 773 -11.28 -54.46 -22.09
CA THR A 773 -9.82 -54.26 -22.20
C THR A 773 -9.10 -54.16 -20.85
N ASN A 774 -9.76 -53.61 -19.81
CA ASN A 774 -9.16 -53.42 -18.49
C ASN A 774 -9.44 -54.57 -17.50
N GLY A 775 -10.47 -55.38 -17.77
CA GLY A 775 -10.91 -56.46 -16.87
C GLY A 775 -11.61 -55.94 -15.60
N GLN A 776 -12.04 -56.85 -14.73
CA GLN A 776 -12.91 -56.54 -13.58
C GLN A 776 -12.23 -55.72 -12.45
N ASN A 777 -10.95 -55.36 -12.57
CA ASN A 777 -10.18 -54.62 -11.57
C ASN A 777 -10.24 -53.10 -11.73
N ALA A 778 -11.37 -52.56 -12.23
CA ALA A 778 -11.58 -51.10 -12.36
C ALA A 778 -11.48 -50.32 -11.03
N ASN A 779 -11.69 -50.99 -9.89
CA ASN A 779 -11.56 -50.41 -8.54
C ASN A 779 -10.15 -50.65 -7.94
N GLY A 780 -9.10 -50.30 -8.69
CA GLY A 780 -7.71 -50.62 -8.36
C GLY A 780 -7.08 -49.85 -7.19
N TYR A 781 -7.51 -50.10 -5.95
CA TYR A 781 -6.74 -49.75 -4.74
C TYR A 781 -6.15 -51.03 -4.12
N THR A 782 -4.90 -51.34 -4.46
CA THR A 782 -4.13 -52.43 -3.84
C THR A 782 -3.02 -51.84 -2.95
N PRO A 783 -2.87 -52.24 -1.67
CA PRO A 783 -1.97 -51.52 -0.76
C PRO A 783 -0.46 -51.81 -0.95
N GLU A 784 -0.09 -52.93 -1.56
CA GLU A 784 1.28 -53.47 -1.52
C GLU A 784 1.83 -53.81 -2.93
N GLY A 785 1.82 -52.83 -3.84
CA GLY A 785 2.45 -52.97 -5.16
C GLY A 785 3.03 -51.64 -5.67
N PRO A 786 4.14 -51.66 -6.44
CA PRO A 786 4.64 -50.46 -7.10
C PRO A 786 3.64 -50.04 -8.19
N ASN A 787 2.95 -48.92 -7.97
CA ASN A 787 1.91 -48.41 -8.87
C ASN A 787 2.51 -47.91 -10.21
N ILE A 788 2.67 -48.84 -11.17
CA ILE A 788 2.99 -48.55 -12.58
C ILE A 788 1.73 -48.69 -13.45
N ASN A 789 0.58 -48.24 -12.93
CA ASN A 789 -0.65 -48.15 -13.71
C ASN A 789 -0.54 -46.97 -14.68
N LEU A 790 -0.16 -47.29 -15.92
CA LEU A 790 -0.06 -46.35 -17.04
C LEU A 790 -1.48 -46.01 -17.54
N GLY A 791 -2.12 -45.03 -16.90
CA GLY A 791 -3.51 -44.66 -17.16
C GLY A 791 -3.83 -44.35 -18.64
N ALA A 792 -5.12 -44.38 -18.96
CA ALA A 792 -5.63 -44.04 -20.30
C ALA A 792 -5.07 -42.70 -20.80
N MET A 793 -4.90 -41.72 -19.90
CA MET A 793 -4.15 -40.48 -20.12
C MET A 793 -2.77 -40.52 -19.45
N GLY A 794 -1.77 -39.90 -20.08
CA GLY A 794 -0.35 -40.07 -19.75
C GLY A 794 0.09 -39.47 -18.39
N ARG A 795 1.35 -39.74 -18.00
CA ARG A 795 1.94 -39.29 -16.74
C ARG A 795 1.66 -37.80 -16.44
N GLY A 796 1.07 -37.54 -15.28
CA GLY A 796 0.94 -36.19 -14.73
C GLY A 796 2.31 -35.52 -14.56
N TYR A 797 2.46 -34.31 -15.12
CA TYR A 797 3.76 -33.65 -15.25
C TYR A 797 4.16 -32.79 -14.04
N THR A 798 5.47 -32.68 -13.82
CA THR A 798 6.08 -31.81 -12.80
C THR A 798 5.83 -30.34 -13.15
N ARG A 799 4.94 -29.66 -12.39
CA ARG A 799 4.69 -28.23 -12.59
C ARG A 799 5.92 -27.39 -12.22
N VAL A 800 6.06 -26.24 -12.87
CA VAL A 800 7.15 -25.28 -12.63
C VAL A 800 7.07 -24.74 -11.19
N GLY A 801 8.16 -24.83 -10.43
CA GLY A 801 8.21 -24.36 -9.03
C GLY A 801 8.10 -22.84 -8.87
N TYR A 802 7.61 -22.38 -7.72
CA TYR A 802 7.22 -20.98 -7.48
C TYR A 802 8.28 -19.93 -7.85
N TRP A 803 9.57 -20.17 -7.55
CA TRP A 803 10.64 -19.23 -7.92
C TRP A 803 10.75 -19.02 -9.44
N ARG A 804 10.63 -20.09 -10.24
CA ARG A 804 10.67 -20.01 -11.71
C ARG A 804 9.37 -19.44 -12.27
N GLN A 805 8.22 -19.65 -11.62
CA GLN A 805 6.98 -18.92 -11.95
C GLN A 805 7.15 -17.41 -11.71
N PHE A 806 7.65 -17.01 -10.53
CA PHE A 806 7.92 -15.61 -10.19
C PHE A 806 8.87 -14.95 -11.20
N VAL A 807 10.01 -15.56 -11.51
CA VAL A 807 10.97 -15.01 -12.50
C VAL A 807 10.33 -14.85 -13.89
N LEU A 808 9.52 -15.81 -14.36
CA LEU A 808 8.80 -15.69 -15.64
C LEU A 808 7.76 -14.56 -15.62
N LEU A 809 6.99 -14.44 -14.55
CA LEU A 809 5.99 -13.40 -14.37
C LEU A 809 6.62 -12.01 -14.22
N SER A 810 7.76 -11.91 -13.52
CA SER A 810 8.59 -10.70 -13.43
C SER A 810 9.15 -10.27 -14.79
N GLN A 811 9.60 -11.21 -15.63
CA GLN A 811 10.00 -10.90 -17.00
C GLN A 811 8.82 -10.42 -17.84
N ARG A 812 7.61 -10.97 -17.62
CA ARG A 812 6.37 -10.52 -18.28
C ARG A 812 5.96 -9.11 -17.84
N THR A 813 5.92 -8.82 -16.54
CA THR A 813 5.54 -7.49 -16.02
C THR A 813 6.58 -6.43 -16.39
N TRP A 814 7.87 -6.75 -16.33
CA TRP A 814 8.94 -5.86 -16.79
C TRP A 814 8.83 -5.52 -18.28
N ARG A 815 8.61 -6.51 -19.17
CA ARG A 815 8.39 -6.25 -20.61
C ARG A 815 7.15 -5.37 -20.85
N ASN A 816 6.07 -5.61 -20.10
CA ASN A 816 4.84 -4.81 -20.21
C ASN A 816 5.08 -3.34 -19.82
N LEU A 817 5.62 -3.10 -18.61
CA LEU A 817 5.95 -1.77 -18.09
C LEU A 817 6.92 -1.02 -19.02
N TYR A 818 7.97 -1.71 -19.46
CA TYR A 818 9.01 -1.13 -20.30
C TYR A 818 8.49 -0.74 -21.70
N ARG A 819 7.57 -1.51 -22.30
CA ARG A 819 6.97 -1.19 -23.62
C ARG A 819 5.84 -0.18 -23.55
N ASN A 820 5.22 0.01 -22.37
CA ASN A 820 4.31 1.11 -22.08
C ASN A 820 4.98 2.16 -21.14
N PRO A 821 6.11 2.78 -21.53
CA PRO A 821 6.89 3.63 -20.62
C PRO A 821 6.18 4.94 -20.27
N MET A 822 5.05 5.27 -20.91
CA MET A 822 4.33 6.53 -20.71
C MET A 822 3.99 6.80 -19.24
N LEU A 823 3.44 5.81 -18.51
CA LEU A 823 3.08 5.99 -17.10
C LEU A 823 4.32 6.27 -16.23
N MET A 824 5.38 5.50 -16.42
CA MET A 824 6.66 5.65 -15.71
C MET A 824 7.33 7.00 -16.01
N LEU A 825 7.40 7.38 -17.29
CA LEU A 825 8.00 8.63 -17.75
C LEU A 825 7.21 9.84 -17.24
N THR A 826 5.88 9.77 -17.22
CA THR A 826 5.02 10.81 -16.65
C THR A 826 5.28 10.96 -15.15
N HIS A 827 5.39 9.87 -14.37
CA HIS A 827 5.73 9.96 -12.95
C HIS A 827 7.12 10.57 -12.71
N TYR A 828 8.15 10.22 -13.48
CA TYR A 828 9.49 10.81 -13.34
C TYR A 828 9.54 12.29 -13.75
N ALA A 829 8.89 12.65 -14.87
CA ALA A 829 8.84 14.03 -15.35
C ALA A 829 8.07 14.95 -14.39
N ILE A 830 6.94 14.49 -13.85
CA ILE A 830 6.17 15.22 -12.84
C ILE A 830 6.98 15.36 -11.54
N ALA A 831 7.66 14.32 -11.09
CA ALA A 831 8.48 14.38 -9.88
C ALA A 831 9.60 15.42 -10.00
N ILE A 832 10.37 15.43 -11.09
CA ILE A 832 11.46 16.41 -11.30
C ILE A 832 10.90 17.84 -11.45
N LEU A 833 9.80 18.02 -12.20
CA LEU A 833 9.19 19.35 -12.39
C LEU A 833 8.67 19.92 -11.06
N LEU A 834 7.95 19.11 -10.28
CA LEU A 834 7.45 19.51 -8.97
C LEU A 834 8.58 19.70 -7.94
N ALA A 835 9.67 18.95 -8.05
CA ALA A 835 10.85 19.13 -7.20
C ALA A 835 11.51 20.49 -7.41
N VAL A 836 11.74 20.88 -8.68
CA VAL A 836 12.30 22.20 -9.02
C VAL A 836 11.33 23.32 -8.64
N PHE A 837 10.01 23.11 -8.81
CA PHE A 837 8.99 24.08 -8.40
C PHE A 837 8.94 24.28 -6.87
N ALA A 838 8.91 23.18 -6.09
CA ALA A 838 8.94 23.24 -4.63
C ALA A 838 10.25 23.85 -4.11
N GLY A 839 11.39 23.41 -4.66
CA GLY A 839 12.71 23.95 -4.33
C GLY A 839 12.91 25.42 -4.72
N PHE A 840 12.13 25.94 -5.67
CA PHE A 840 12.08 27.37 -6.00
C PHE A 840 11.18 28.16 -5.03
N LEU A 841 10.00 27.64 -4.68
CA LEU A 841 9.09 28.31 -3.74
C LEU A 841 9.66 28.40 -2.32
N PHE A 842 10.36 27.35 -1.87
CA PHE A 842 10.97 27.26 -0.53
C PHE A 842 12.50 27.44 -0.58
N TYR A 843 13.02 28.20 -1.56
CA TYR A 843 14.45 28.38 -1.77
C TYR A 843 15.11 29.14 -0.60
N GLY A 844 16.11 28.52 0.04
CA GLY A 844 16.92 29.16 1.08
C GLY A 844 16.17 29.46 2.39
N LEU A 845 15.74 28.42 3.10
CA LEU A 845 15.04 28.50 4.37
C LEU A 845 15.86 29.22 5.46
N THR A 846 15.32 30.33 5.94
CA THR A 846 15.87 31.14 7.05
C THR A 846 15.78 30.43 8.41
N MET A 847 16.50 30.94 9.42
CA MET A 847 16.51 30.42 10.80
C MET A 847 15.63 31.23 11.76
N ASP A 848 14.59 31.86 11.24
CA ASP A 848 13.58 32.59 12.01
C ASP A 848 12.25 31.80 12.10
N ILE A 849 11.27 32.33 12.84
CA ILE A 849 9.94 31.71 12.97
C ILE A 849 9.24 31.55 11.60
N SER A 850 9.42 32.50 10.67
CA SER A 850 8.88 32.36 9.29
C SER A 850 9.56 31.21 8.55
N GLY A 851 10.88 31.05 8.71
CA GLY A 851 11.65 29.93 8.21
C GLY A 851 11.22 28.57 8.79
N PHE A 852 10.77 28.53 10.05
CA PHE A 852 10.15 27.33 10.63
C PHE A 852 8.76 27.04 10.02
N GLN A 853 7.91 28.05 9.88
CA GLN A 853 6.61 27.88 9.19
C GLN A 853 6.80 27.41 7.73
N ASN A 854 7.83 27.88 7.05
CA ASN A 854 8.18 27.44 5.70
C ASN A 854 8.68 25.98 5.65
N ARG A 855 9.37 25.47 6.69
CA ARG A 855 9.72 24.04 6.81
C ARG A 855 8.47 23.16 6.97
N LEU A 856 7.55 23.55 7.86
CA LEU A 856 6.26 22.87 8.02
C LEU A 856 5.49 22.84 6.69
N GLY A 857 5.41 23.98 5.98
CA GLY A 857 4.76 24.08 4.68
C GLY A 857 5.41 23.19 3.61
N LEU A 858 6.74 23.14 3.56
CA LEU A 858 7.51 22.31 2.64
C LEU A 858 7.22 20.82 2.83
N PHE A 859 7.37 20.29 4.05
CA PHE A 859 7.17 18.86 4.32
C PHE A 859 5.73 18.43 4.10
N PHE A 860 4.75 19.24 4.54
CA PHE A 860 3.33 18.99 4.30
C PHE A 860 3.01 18.94 2.79
N PHE A 861 3.55 19.89 2.01
CA PHE A 861 3.36 19.93 0.56
C PHE A 861 3.99 18.73 -0.16
N VAL A 862 5.23 18.36 0.19
CA VAL A 862 5.93 17.21 -0.43
C VAL A 862 5.21 15.89 -0.14
N LEU A 863 4.76 15.67 1.10
CA LEU A 863 3.94 14.50 1.45
C LEU A 863 2.60 14.52 0.70
N ALA A 864 1.91 15.66 0.63
CA ALA A 864 0.62 15.77 -0.07
C ALA A 864 0.75 15.43 -1.56
N LEU A 865 1.79 15.97 -2.23
CA LEU A 865 2.08 15.66 -3.63
C LEU A 865 2.29 14.15 -3.85
N PHE A 866 3.06 13.48 -3.00
CA PHE A 866 3.27 12.03 -3.15
C PHE A 866 2.03 11.22 -2.81
N GLY A 867 1.30 11.58 -1.76
CA GLY A 867 0.10 10.88 -1.33
C GLY A 867 -0.97 10.84 -2.42
N PHE A 868 -1.29 11.98 -3.05
CA PHE A 868 -2.23 11.97 -4.17
C PHE A 868 -1.64 11.35 -5.46
N SER A 869 -0.31 11.34 -5.63
CA SER A 869 0.36 10.65 -6.75
C SER A 869 0.32 9.11 -6.64
N THR A 870 0.08 8.53 -5.46
CA THR A 870 -0.10 7.06 -5.31
C THR A 870 -1.47 6.55 -5.77
N LEU A 871 -2.44 7.43 -6.00
CA LEU A 871 -3.76 7.04 -6.54
C LEU A 871 -3.66 6.28 -7.87
N THR A 872 -2.59 6.48 -8.66
CA THR A 872 -2.41 5.70 -9.90
C THR A 872 -2.17 4.19 -9.66
N SER A 873 -1.84 3.73 -8.45
CA SER A 873 -1.77 2.28 -8.14
C SER A 873 -3.15 1.63 -7.99
N LEU A 874 -4.26 2.40 -7.94
CA LEU A 874 -5.63 1.86 -7.96
C LEU A 874 -5.95 1.11 -9.26
N SER A 875 -5.43 1.58 -10.41
CA SER A 875 -5.73 1.01 -11.74
C SER A 875 -4.79 -0.13 -12.16
N VAL A 876 -3.67 -0.30 -11.46
CA VAL A 876 -2.61 -1.27 -11.78
C VAL A 876 -3.10 -2.71 -11.77
N PHE A 877 -4.06 -3.03 -10.89
CA PHE A 877 -4.70 -4.34 -10.83
C PHE A 877 -5.98 -4.41 -11.70
N SER A 878 -6.78 -3.33 -11.76
CA SER A 878 -8.09 -3.38 -12.41
C SER A 878 -8.02 -3.73 -13.90
N GLN A 879 -6.99 -3.26 -14.60
CA GLN A 879 -6.75 -3.56 -16.03
C GLN A 879 -6.36 -5.02 -16.31
N GLU A 880 -5.60 -5.68 -15.43
CA GLU A 880 -5.18 -7.07 -15.61
C GLU A 880 -6.08 -8.08 -14.89
N ARG A 881 -7.08 -7.62 -14.12
CA ARG A 881 -7.99 -8.44 -13.29
C ARG A 881 -8.59 -9.64 -14.01
N LEU A 882 -9.10 -9.43 -15.23
CA LEU A 882 -9.79 -10.48 -15.99
C LEU A 882 -8.80 -11.54 -16.53
N LEU A 883 -7.64 -11.09 -17.02
CA LEU A 883 -6.53 -11.97 -17.42
C LEU A 883 -6.06 -12.83 -16.23
N PHE A 884 -5.86 -12.22 -15.06
CA PHE A 884 -5.47 -12.93 -13.84
C PHE A 884 -6.50 -13.99 -13.43
N VAL A 885 -7.80 -13.67 -13.45
CA VAL A 885 -8.87 -14.62 -13.09
C VAL A 885 -8.87 -15.82 -14.06
N ARG A 886 -8.75 -15.58 -15.38
CA ARG A 886 -8.66 -16.66 -16.38
C ARG A 886 -7.41 -17.52 -16.22
N GLU A 887 -6.23 -16.90 -16.06
CA GLU A 887 -4.97 -17.62 -15.89
C GLU A 887 -4.93 -18.41 -14.57
N ARG A 888 -5.60 -17.92 -13.51
CA ARG A 888 -5.82 -18.66 -12.25
C ARG A 888 -6.77 -19.85 -12.46
N ALA A 889 -7.85 -19.69 -13.22
CA ALA A 889 -8.82 -20.75 -13.52
C ALA A 889 -8.21 -21.90 -14.33
N ASN A 890 -7.46 -21.58 -15.39
CA ASN A 890 -6.72 -22.57 -16.20
C ASN A 890 -5.39 -23.00 -15.53
N GLY A 891 -5.12 -22.56 -14.28
CA GLY A 891 -4.05 -23.08 -13.43
C GLY A 891 -2.61 -22.74 -13.86
N TYR A 892 -2.39 -21.61 -14.55
CA TYR A 892 -1.09 -21.21 -15.11
C TYR A 892 0.00 -20.98 -14.03
N TYR A 893 -0.37 -20.44 -12.86
CA TYR A 893 0.58 -20.08 -11.80
C TYR A 893 -0.09 -19.91 -10.43
N SER A 894 0.72 -19.76 -9.37
CA SER A 894 0.26 -19.41 -8.03
C SER A 894 -0.16 -17.93 -7.92
N PRO A 895 -1.27 -17.60 -7.24
CA PRO A 895 -1.64 -16.22 -6.94
C PRO A 895 -0.53 -15.42 -6.24
N VAL A 896 0.26 -16.08 -5.37
CA VAL A 896 1.41 -15.47 -4.67
C VAL A 896 2.46 -14.97 -5.66
N THR A 897 2.82 -15.79 -6.64
CA THR A 897 3.92 -15.47 -7.58
C THR A 897 3.54 -14.38 -8.57
N TYR A 898 2.27 -14.29 -8.97
CA TYR A 898 1.78 -13.15 -9.74
C TYR A 898 1.73 -11.87 -8.90
N PHE A 899 1.18 -11.94 -7.68
CA PHE A 899 1.09 -10.76 -6.81
C PHE A 899 2.47 -10.18 -6.49
N ALA A 900 3.43 -11.01 -6.06
CA ALA A 900 4.80 -10.57 -5.78
C ALA A 900 5.47 -9.96 -7.03
N ALA A 901 5.31 -10.57 -8.21
CA ALA A 901 5.88 -10.07 -9.46
C ALA A 901 5.20 -8.78 -9.97
N LYS A 902 3.92 -8.57 -9.66
CA LYS A 902 3.17 -7.36 -10.02
C LYS A 902 3.51 -6.21 -9.07
N VAL A 903 3.50 -6.46 -7.76
CA VAL A 903 3.79 -5.47 -6.71
C VAL A 903 5.23 -4.97 -6.80
N LEU A 904 6.22 -5.86 -6.94
CA LEU A 904 7.63 -5.46 -7.00
C LEU A 904 7.93 -4.55 -8.20
N PHE A 905 7.32 -4.83 -9.35
CA PHE A 905 7.51 -4.04 -10.58
C PHE A 905 6.56 -2.85 -10.71
N ASP A 906 5.56 -2.69 -9.84
CA ASP A 906 4.85 -1.42 -9.64
C ASP A 906 5.64 -0.50 -8.70
N ILE A 907 5.98 -1.00 -7.51
CA ILE A 907 6.52 -0.20 -6.41
C ILE A 907 7.94 0.29 -6.69
N ILE A 908 8.88 -0.57 -7.12
CA ILE A 908 10.27 -0.12 -7.30
C ILE A 908 10.37 0.98 -8.35
N PRO A 909 9.78 0.86 -9.56
CA PRO A 909 9.84 1.92 -10.55
C PRO A 909 8.94 3.11 -10.21
N LEU A 910 7.65 2.90 -9.87
CA LEU A 910 6.67 3.99 -9.81
C LEU A 910 6.51 4.63 -8.42
N ARG A 911 7.10 4.05 -7.36
CA ARG A 911 6.93 4.50 -5.96
C ARG A 911 8.24 4.77 -5.22
N ILE A 912 9.35 4.10 -5.56
CA ILE A 912 10.65 4.34 -4.90
C ILE A 912 11.47 5.40 -5.66
N ILE A 913 11.57 5.32 -6.99
CA ILE A 913 12.38 6.25 -7.79
C ILE A 913 11.85 7.70 -7.76
N PRO A 914 10.54 8.00 -7.82
CA PRO A 914 10.06 9.39 -7.83
C PRO A 914 10.36 10.17 -6.52
N PRO A 915 10.19 9.59 -5.31
CA PRO A 915 10.73 10.16 -4.06
C PRO A 915 12.23 10.43 -4.08
N ILE A 916 13.04 9.52 -4.62
CA ILE A 916 14.49 9.70 -4.69
C ILE A 916 14.85 10.90 -5.59
N LEU A 917 14.22 11.02 -6.76
CA LEU A 917 14.45 12.14 -7.68
C LEU A 917 14.01 13.49 -7.09
N LEU A 918 12.86 13.54 -6.40
CA LEU A 918 12.38 14.77 -5.79
C LEU A 918 13.21 15.16 -4.57
N GLY A 919 13.46 14.23 -3.65
CA GLY A 919 14.18 14.49 -2.42
C GLY A 919 15.61 14.95 -2.67
N ALA A 920 16.31 14.33 -3.62
CA ALA A 920 17.65 14.74 -4.02
C ALA A 920 17.71 16.18 -4.56
N ILE A 921 16.66 16.66 -5.24
CA ILE A 921 16.59 18.05 -5.75
C ILE A 921 16.15 19.02 -4.65
N VAL A 922 15.06 18.72 -3.94
CA VAL A 922 14.45 19.64 -2.96
C VAL A 922 15.35 19.90 -1.76
N TYR A 923 15.99 18.86 -1.21
CA TYR A 923 16.78 18.98 0.02
C TYR A 923 17.91 20.03 -0.09
N PRO A 924 18.81 19.98 -1.09
CA PRO A 924 19.83 21.01 -1.26
C PRO A 924 19.29 22.35 -1.79
N MET A 925 18.19 22.39 -2.56
CA MET A 925 17.60 23.65 -3.03
C MET A 925 16.99 24.49 -1.91
N THR A 926 16.35 23.84 -0.95
CA THR A 926 15.64 24.52 0.15
C THR A 926 16.56 24.90 1.30
N GLY A 927 17.74 24.28 1.42
CA GLY A 927 18.73 24.63 2.44
C GLY A 927 18.47 24.01 3.82
N LEU A 928 17.86 22.82 3.82
CA LEU A 928 17.75 21.94 5.01
C LEU A 928 19.15 21.57 5.55
N VAL A 929 19.22 21.06 6.78
CA VAL A 929 20.50 20.80 7.46
C VAL A 929 21.41 19.90 6.60
N PRO A 930 22.63 20.34 6.22
CA PRO A 930 23.45 19.68 5.18
C PRO A 930 24.19 18.42 5.67
N GLU A 931 23.58 17.67 6.57
CA GLU A 931 24.14 16.48 7.21
C GLU A 931 23.72 15.19 6.47
N GLY A 932 24.68 14.30 6.20
CA GLY A 932 24.43 13.05 5.48
C GLY A 932 23.45 12.10 6.18
N GLY A 933 23.45 12.06 7.53
CA GLY A 933 22.50 11.28 8.32
C GLY A 933 21.07 11.76 8.13
N LYS A 934 20.82 13.05 8.40
CA LYS A 934 19.50 13.70 8.22
C LYS A 934 18.97 13.59 6.80
N PHE A 935 19.82 13.69 5.79
CA PHE A 935 19.44 13.45 4.39
C PHE A 935 18.96 12.01 4.14
N LEU A 936 19.67 11.00 4.66
CA LEU A 936 19.28 9.61 4.49
C LEU A 936 17.96 9.29 5.23
N VAL A 937 17.75 9.86 6.42
CA VAL A 937 16.48 9.74 7.17
C VAL A 937 15.33 10.40 6.40
N PHE A 938 15.51 11.63 5.92
CA PHE A 938 14.54 12.35 5.07
C PHE A 938 14.14 11.51 3.83
N MET A 939 15.13 10.95 3.14
CA MET A 939 14.90 10.10 1.95
C MET A 939 14.19 8.79 2.31
N LEU A 940 14.53 8.16 3.44
CA LEU A 940 13.88 6.95 3.94
C LEU A 940 12.40 7.20 4.25
N VAL A 941 12.07 8.29 4.96
CA VAL A 941 10.68 8.65 5.28
C VAL A 941 9.85 8.86 4.00
N LEU A 942 10.38 9.60 3.01
CA LEU A 942 9.67 9.80 1.74
C LEU A 942 9.42 8.50 0.96
N ILE A 943 10.37 7.55 0.99
CA ILE A 943 10.23 6.23 0.34
C ILE A 943 9.19 5.38 1.09
N LEU A 944 9.26 5.30 2.42
CA LEU A 944 8.33 4.52 3.24
C LEU A 944 6.91 5.10 3.19
N PHE A 945 6.77 6.42 3.17
CA PHE A 945 5.47 7.09 3.00
C PHE A 945 4.83 6.74 1.66
N ASN A 946 5.59 6.80 0.56
CA ASN A 946 5.09 6.46 -0.77
C ASN A 946 4.74 4.96 -0.87
N PHE A 947 5.53 4.09 -0.24
CA PHE A 947 5.24 2.66 -0.11
C PHE A 947 3.95 2.39 0.66
N ALA A 948 3.74 3.04 1.82
CA ALA A 948 2.54 2.89 2.63
C ALA A 948 1.28 3.39 1.88
N ALA A 949 1.35 4.58 1.29
CA ALA A 949 0.27 5.15 0.48
C ALA A 949 -0.07 4.26 -0.74
N ALA A 950 0.94 3.71 -1.42
CA ALA A 950 0.73 2.76 -2.51
C ALA A 950 0.08 1.44 -2.04
N GLY A 951 0.44 0.93 -0.86
CA GLY A 951 -0.19 -0.24 -0.26
C GLY A 951 -1.68 -0.05 0.01
N ILE A 952 -2.06 1.09 0.59
CA ILE A 952 -3.47 1.48 0.83
C ILE A 952 -4.23 1.56 -0.50
N CYS A 953 -3.68 2.27 -1.49
CA CYS A 953 -4.28 2.39 -2.82
C CYS A 953 -4.43 1.04 -3.52
N LEU A 954 -3.43 0.16 -3.45
CA LEU A 954 -3.49 -1.18 -4.05
C LEU A 954 -4.59 -2.04 -3.41
N PHE A 955 -4.73 -2.00 -2.08
CA PHE A 955 -5.80 -2.70 -1.36
C PHE A 955 -7.19 -2.23 -1.83
N ILE A 956 -7.42 -0.92 -1.88
CA ILE A 956 -8.69 -0.32 -2.34
C ILE A 956 -8.98 -0.72 -3.80
N GLY A 957 -7.97 -0.71 -4.69
CA GLY A 957 -8.10 -1.07 -6.10
C GLY A 957 -8.36 -2.56 -6.37
N ILE A 958 -8.06 -3.44 -5.42
CA ILE A 958 -8.37 -4.89 -5.48
C ILE A 958 -9.79 -5.16 -4.97
N VAL A 959 -10.18 -4.51 -3.86
CA VAL A 959 -11.51 -4.64 -3.25
C VAL A 959 -12.59 -4.05 -4.16
N CYS A 960 -12.37 -2.87 -4.72
CA CYS A 960 -13.30 -2.22 -5.64
C CYS A 960 -13.32 -2.96 -7.00
N LYS A 961 -14.49 -3.03 -7.63
CA LYS A 961 -14.62 -3.50 -9.03
C LYS A 961 -14.53 -2.37 -10.03
N ASP A 962 -15.14 -1.23 -9.72
CA ASP A 962 -15.16 -0.05 -10.56
C ASP A 962 -14.00 0.90 -10.21
N GLY A 963 -13.36 1.45 -11.25
CA GLY A 963 -12.21 2.35 -11.10
C GLY A 963 -12.57 3.76 -10.63
N GLY A 964 -13.77 4.25 -10.95
CA GLY A 964 -14.26 5.54 -10.48
C GLY A 964 -14.55 5.53 -8.97
N VAL A 965 -15.25 4.47 -8.50
CA VAL A 965 -15.49 4.22 -7.08
C VAL A 965 -14.17 4.03 -6.33
N ALA A 966 -13.22 3.26 -6.89
CA ALA A 966 -11.90 3.09 -6.29
C ALA A 966 -11.16 4.43 -6.12
N ASN A 967 -11.20 5.30 -7.14
CA ASN A 967 -10.57 6.62 -7.09
C ASN A 967 -11.26 7.58 -6.11
N LEU A 968 -12.58 7.55 -6.00
CA LEU A 968 -13.33 8.32 -5.00
C LEU A 968 -12.95 7.90 -3.57
N ILE A 969 -12.96 6.61 -3.28
CA ILE A 969 -12.61 6.08 -1.96
C ILE A 969 -11.14 6.36 -1.63
N GLY A 970 -10.21 6.11 -2.55
CA GLY A 970 -8.79 6.43 -2.38
C GLY A 970 -8.55 7.92 -2.11
N SER A 971 -9.19 8.81 -2.87
CA SER A 971 -9.06 10.27 -2.67
C SER A 971 -9.59 10.71 -1.30
N LEU A 972 -10.71 10.14 -0.84
CA LEU A 972 -11.28 10.42 0.48
C LEU A 972 -10.41 9.91 1.62
N VAL A 973 -9.83 8.71 1.50
CA VAL A 973 -8.89 8.16 2.50
C VAL A 973 -7.62 9.00 2.59
N MET A 974 -7.06 9.44 1.46
CA MET A 974 -5.86 10.29 1.47
C MET A 974 -6.15 11.70 2.02
N LEU A 975 -7.31 12.29 1.70
CA LEU A 975 -7.73 13.58 2.25
C LEU A 975 -8.02 13.50 3.76
N PHE A 976 -8.63 12.42 4.23
CA PHE A 976 -8.86 12.16 5.65
C PHE A 976 -7.53 12.02 6.40
N SER A 977 -6.61 11.22 5.86
CA SER A 977 -5.27 11.02 6.42
C SER A 977 -4.50 12.35 6.51
N LEU A 978 -4.56 13.18 5.47
CA LEU A 978 -3.96 14.53 5.44
C LEU A 978 -4.51 15.48 6.51
N LEU A 979 -5.80 15.38 6.85
CA LEU A 979 -6.42 16.22 7.91
C LEU A 979 -5.78 15.98 9.28
N PHE A 980 -5.41 14.74 9.58
CA PHE A 980 -4.81 14.31 10.84
C PHE A 980 -3.27 14.34 10.82
N ALA A 981 -2.64 15.09 9.90
CA ALA A 981 -1.18 15.18 9.79
C ALA A 981 -0.47 16.00 10.90
N GLY A 982 -1.18 16.43 11.95
CA GLY A 982 -0.67 17.32 13.01
C GLY A 982 -0.62 18.82 12.65
N LEU A 983 -0.41 19.18 11.38
CA LEU A 983 -0.32 20.60 10.96
C LEU A 983 -1.68 21.32 10.87
N LEU A 984 -2.73 20.66 10.36
CA LEU A 984 -4.05 21.29 10.20
C LEU A 984 -4.91 21.23 11.48
N LEU A 985 -4.52 20.38 12.43
CA LEU A 985 -5.28 20.03 13.63
C LEU A 985 -4.26 19.67 14.73
N ASN A 986 -4.05 20.59 15.69
CA ASN A 986 -3.10 20.41 16.79
C ASN A 986 -3.56 19.27 17.73
N HIS A 987 -2.61 18.42 18.14
CA HIS A 987 -2.85 17.19 18.90
C HIS A 987 -3.62 17.43 20.21
N ASP A 988 -3.20 18.42 21.01
CA ASP A 988 -3.78 18.76 22.31
C ASP A 988 -5.20 19.35 22.24
N LYS A 989 -5.75 19.54 21.04
CA LYS A 989 -7.11 20.04 20.81
C LYS A 989 -8.02 19.00 20.16
N ILE A 990 -7.52 17.79 19.90
CA ILE A 990 -8.31 16.66 19.43
C ILE A 990 -9.12 16.08 20.61
N PRO A 991 -10.45 15.91 20.49
CA PRO A 991 -11.23 15.22 21.51
C PRO A 991 -10.72 13.79 21.72
N ALA A 992 -10.60 13.34 22.98
CA ALA A 992 -10.04 12.02 23.31
C ALA A 992 -10.68 10.83 22.56
N SER A 993 -11.97 10.94 22.20
CA SER A 993 -12.70 9.94 21.38
C SER A 993 -12.28 9.87 19.90
N ALA A 994 -11.46 10.81 19.44
CA ALA A 994 -11.00 10.95 18.05
C ALA A 994 -9.48 10.84 17.89
N VAL A 995 -8.67 10.88 18.97
CA VAL A 995 -7.20 10.80 18.90
C VAL A 995 -6.70 9.56 18.15
N TRP A 996 -7.36 8.42 18.31
CA TRP A 996 -7.02 7.17 17.61
C TRP A 996 -7.12 7.26 16.07
N LEU A 997 -7.85 8.24 15.52
CA LEU A 997 -7.90 8.50 14.08
C LEU A 997 -6.57 9.06 13.55
N GLN A 998 -5.79 9.72 14.41
CA GLN A 998 -4.45 10.21 14.10
C GLN A 998 -3.48 9.04 13.88
N TRP A 999 -3.59 7.96 14.67
CA TRP A 999 -2.80 6.74 14.50
C TRP A 999 -3.12 5.96 13.20
N LEU A 1000 -4.25 6.27 12.55
CA LEU A 1000 -4.61 5.74 11.23
C LEU A 1000 -4.02 6.59 10.08
N SER A 1001 -3.42 7.75 10.39
CA SER A 1001 -2.84 8.66 9.41
C SER A 1001 -1.37 8.33 9.10
N ILE A 1002 -1.11 7.85 7.88
CA ILE A 1002 0.26 7.79 7.36
C ILE A 1002 0.89 9.18 7.14
N PHE A 1003 0.09 10.25 7.09
CA PHE A 1003 0.61 11.61 7.00
C PHE A 1003 1.14 12.11 8.34
N HIS A 1004 0.58 11.68 9.48
CA HIS A 1004 1.11 12.00 10.82
C HIS A 1004 2.53 11.46 10.97
N TYR A 1005 2.71 10.14 10.89
CA TYR A 1005 4.03 9.49 10.97
C TYR A 1005 5.02 10.01 9.91
N GLY A 1006 4.53 10.31 8.70
CA GLY A 1006 5.36 10.88 7.64
C GLY A 1006 5.77 12.34 7.90
N PHE A 1007 4.95 13.13 8.58
CA PHE A 1007 5.22 14.56 8.83
C PHE A 1007 6.07 14.77 10.08
N GLU A 1008 5.77 14.05 11.16
CA GLU A 1008 6.49 14.11 12.43
C GLU A 1008 7.94 13.67 12.26
N ALA A 1009 8.17 12.50 11.66
CA ALA A 1009 9.52 12.01 11.35
C ALA A 1009 10.34 12.96 10.45
N LEU A 1010 9.70 13.77 9.58
CA LEU A 1010 10.40 14.78 8.78
C LEU A 1010 10.75 16.04 9.59
N ILE A 1011 9.81 16.56 10.38
CA ILE A 1011 10.02 17.81 11.12
C ILE A 1011 10.96 17.62 12.32
N VAL A 1012 10.87 16.49 13.04
CA VAL A 1012 11.78 16.12 14.14
C VAL A 1012 13.21 15.93 13.59
N ASN A 1013 13.38 15.24 12.47
CA ASN A 1013 14.69 15.03 11.83
C ASN A 1013 15.39 16.36 11.43
N GLU A 1014 14.65 17.36 10.96
CA GLU A 1014 15.22 18.69 10.64
C GLU A 1014 15.44 19.54 11.91
N VAL A 1015 14.40 19.76 12.71
CA VAL A 1015 14.28 20.90 13.62
C VAL A 1015 14.84 20.67 15.04
N THR A 1016 14.89 19.43 15.55
CA THR A 1016 15.22 19.15 16.97
C THR A 1016 16.55 19.76 17.43
N HIS A 1017 17.54 19.87 16.54
CA HIS A 1017 18.87 20.45 16.85
C HIS A 1017 19.07 21.87 16.30
N LEU A 1018 18.01 22.57 15.87
CA LEU A 1018 18.08 23.95 15.40
C LEU A 1018 17.81 24.93 16.54
N THR A 1019 18.54 26.05 16.53
CA THR A 1019 18.23 27.26 17.32
C THR A 1019 17.58 28.27 16.39
N LEU A 1020 16.34 28.66 16.66
CA LEU A 1020 15.60 29.66 15.88
C LEU A 1020 15.73 31.03 16.54
N VAL A 1021 15.87 32.09 15.73
CA VAL A 1021 16.02 33.47 16.20
C VAL A 1021 14.72 34.24 15.98
N ASP A 1022 14.20 34.85 17.03
CA ASP A 1022 12.99 35.66 17.03
C ASP A 1022 13.33 37.11 17.40
N HIS A 1023 13.37 37.98 16.38
CA HIS A 1023 13.72 39.39 16.52
C HIS A 1023 12.50 40.20 17.02
N ARG A 1024 12.32 40.31 18.35
CA ARG A 1024 11.24 41.13 18.95
C ARG A 1024 11.79 42.25 19.81
N PHE A 1025 11.14 43.41 19.75
CA PHE A 1025 11.45 44.60 20.56
C PHE A 1025 12.91 45.11 20.48
N GLY A 1026 13.67 44.69 19.45
CA GLY A 1026 15.09 45.01 19.30
C GLY A 1026 16.05 44.06 20.01
N ILE A 1027 15.57 42.89 20.43
CA ILE A 1027 16.36 41.82 21.07
C ILE A 1027 16.21 40.54 20.24
N ASP A 1028 17.32 39.82 20.07
CA ASP A 1028 17.39 38.54 19.35
C ASP A 1028 17.14 37.40 20.35
N ILE A 1029 15.88 36.96 20.47
CA ILE A 1029 15.52 35.86 21.36
C ILE A 1029 15.81 34.54 20.64
N THR A 1030 16.75 33.74 21.16
CA THR A 1030 17.01 32.40 20.64
C THR A 1030 16.13 31.37 21.33
N VAL A 1031 15.44 30.53 20.55
CA VAL A 1031 14.55 29.46 21.05
C VAL A 1031 14.99 28.11 20.48
N PRO A 1032 15.16 27.05 21.31
CA PRO A 1032 15.50 25.72 20.83
C PRO A 1032 14.32 25.08 20.08
N GLY A 1033 14.62 24.45 18.94
CA GLY A 1033 13.61 23.84 18.07
C GLY A 1033 12.80 22.73 18.73
N ALA A 1034 13.41 21.96 19.64
CA ALA A 1034 12.74 20.88 20.38
C ALA A 1034 11.59 21.38 21.28
N ALA A 1035 11.74 22.55 21.91
CA ALA A 1035 10.68 23.17 22.71
C ALA A 1035 9.53 23.69 21.82
N ILE A 1036 9.84 24.22 20.64
CA ILE A 1036 8.83 24.59 19.64
C ILE A 1036 8.09 23.35 19.14
N LEU A 1037 8.77 22.24 18.84
CA LEU A 1037 8.13 20.98 18.45
C LEU A 1037 7.15 20.48 19.53
N SER A 1038 7.58 20.48 20.80
CA SER A 1038 6.72 20.13 21.94
C SER A 1038 5.51 21.06 22.07
N SER A 1039 5.68 22.37 21.83
CA SER A 1039 4.59 23.37 21.84
C SER A 1039 3.56 23.18 20.72
N PHE A 1040 3.92 22.49 19.64
CA PHE A 1040 2.98 22.07 18.58
C PHE A 1040 2.35 20.68 18.82
N GLY A 1041 2.78 19.95 19.85
CA GLY A 1041 2.29 18.61 20.19
C GLY A 1041 2.96 17.50 19.36
N PHE A 1042 4.24 17.67 18.99
CA PHE A 1042 5.07 16.62 18.38
C PHE A 1042 6.03 16.02 19.40
N ASP A 1043 6.26 14.71 19.32
CA ASP A 1043 7.19 13.97 20.17
C ASP A 1043 8.59 13.91 19.53
N ASN A 1044 9.56 14.55 20.19
CA ASN A 1044 10.95 14.61 19.74
C ASN A 1044 11.64 13.21 19.69
N LEU A 1045 11.14 12.23 20.46
CA LEU A 1045 11.64 10.85 20.49
C LEU A 1045 10.96 9.94 19.45
N ALA A 1046 9.80 10.32 18.92
CA ALA A 1046 8.98 9.44 18.09
C ALA A 1046 9.57 9.10 16.71
N MET A 1047 10.52 9.88 16.19
CA MET A 1047 11.06 9.75 14.81
C MET A 1047 11.32 8.30 14.35
N TRP A 1048 11.98 7.46 15.18
CA TRP A 1048 12.24 6.07 14.83
C TRP A 1048 11.01 5.16 14.98
N SER A 1049 10.14 5.44 15.96
CA SER A 1049 8.82 4.79 16.10
C SER A 1049 7.99 5.02 14.83
N ASP A 1050 7.92 6.26 14.35
CA ASP A 1050 7.15 6.66 13.17
C ASP A 1050 7.66 6.01 11.89
N ILE A 1051 8.99 5.99 11.70
CA ILE A 1051 9.65 5.29 10.58
C ILE A 1051 9.28 3.80 10.58
N ILE A 1052 9.28 3.15 11.76
CA ILE A 1052 8.89 1.75 11.92
C ILE A 1052 7.38 1.58 11.65
N ASN A 1053 6.53 2.41 12.25
CA ASN A 1053 5.07 2.37 12.12
C ASN A 1053 4.65 2.54 10.65
N LEU A 1054 5.26 3.48 9.93
CA LEU A 1054 5.03 3.74 8.51
C LEU A 1054 5.41 2.54 7.62
N GLY A 1055 6.54 1.89 7.92
CA GLY A 1055 6.96 0.63 7.28
C GLY A 1055 6.03 -0.54 7.57
N VAL A 1056 5.60 -0.70 8.83
CA VAL A 1056 4.61 -1.69 9.26
C VAL A 1056 3.26 -1.46 8.58
N PHE A 1057 2.79 -0.22 8.49
CA PHE A 1057 1.53 0.15 7.82
C PHE A 1057 1.55 -0.29 6.35
N GLY A 1058 2.63 0.01 5.62
CA GLY A 1058 2.81 -0.45 4.25
C GLY A 1058 2.84 -1.99 4.13
N ALA A 1059 3.58 -2.68 5.00
CA ALA A 1059 3.64 -4.14 5.00
C ALA A 1059 2.26 -4.78 5.28
N VAL A 1060 1.51 -4.27 6.26
CA VAL A 1060 0.16 -4.72 6.61
C VAL A 1060 -0.80 -4.52 5.43
N PHE A 1061 -0.81 -3.35 4.80
CA PHE A 1061 -1.70 -3.11 3.66
C PHE A 1061 -1.33 -3.93 2.41
N ILE A 1062 -0.06 -4.25 2.19
CA ILE A 1062 0.35 -5.20 1.13
C ILE A 1062 -0.10 -6.64 1.45
N LEU A 1063 -0.06 -7.07 2.71
CA LEU A 1063 -0.60 -8.38 3.13
C LEU A 1063 -2.13 -8.43 3.03
N LEU A 1064 -2.83 -7.36 3.39
CA LEU A 1064 -4.27 -7.23 3.21
C LEU A 1064 -4.66 -7.20 1.73
N ALA A 1065 -3.89 -6.53 0.87
CA ALA A 1065 -4.06 -6.55 -0.59
C ALA A 1065 -3.89 -7.97 -1.17
N TYR A 1066 -2.89 -8.73 -0.70
CA TYR A 1066 -2.74 -10.15 -1.06
C TYR A 1066 -3.95 -10.97 -0.60
N ALA A 1067 -4.38 -10.83 0.65
CA ALA A 1067 -5.52 -11.58 1.20
C ALA A 1067 -6.84 -11.25 0.47
N ALA A 1068 -7.09 -9.97 0.20
CA ALA A 1068 -8.23 -9.51 -0.58
C ALA A 1068 -8.22 -10.09 -2.01
N MET A 1069 -7.07 -10.10 -2.69
CA MET A 1069 -6.93 -10.74 -4.00
C MET A 1069 -7.15 -12.26 -3.90
N HIS A 1070 -6.58 -12.92 -2.90
CA HIS A 1070 -6.68 -14.37 -2.76
C HIS A 1070 -8.13 -14.83 -2.55
N ILE A 1071 -8.91 -14.10 -1.75
CA ILE A 1071 -10.29 -14.42 -1.32
C ILE A 1071 -11.35 -13.84 -2.28
N LEU A 1072 -11.28 -12.56 -2.64
CA LEU A 1072 -12.31 -11.88 -3.45
C LEU A 1072 -12.19 -12.20 -4.94
N LEU A 1073 -10.99 -12.58 -5.42
CA LEU A 1073 -10.73 -12.94 -6.81
C LEU A 1073 -10.57 -14.46 -7.01
N VAL A 1074 -11.32 -15.24 -6.22
CA VAL A 1074 -11.70 -16.61 -6.60
C VAL A 1074 -12.79 -16.52 -7.66
N GLU A 1075 -12.64 -17.25 -8.76
CA GLU A 1075 -13.67 -17.30 -9.79
C GLU A 1075 -14.93 -17.98 -9.25
N ARG A 1076 -16.06 -17.24 -9.23
CA ARG A 1076 -17.38 -17.74 -8.84
C ARG A 1076 -18.34 -17.67 -10.04
N ARG A 1077 -18.07 -18.44 -11.11
CA ARG A 1077 -18.97 -18.60 -12.26
C ARG A 1077 -20.20 -19.49 -11.96
#